data_AF-A0A917F3A5-F1
#
_entry.id   AF-A0A917F3A5-F1
#
_cell.length_a   1.000
_cell.length_b   1.000
_cell.length_c   1.000
_cell.angle_alpha   90.00
_cell.angle_beta   90.00
_cell.angle_gamma   90.00
#
_symmetry.space_group_name_H-M   'P 1'
#
loop_
_entity.id
_entity.type
_entity.pdbx_description
1 polymer ?
#
loop_
_entity_poly.entity_id
_entity_poly.type
_entity_poly.pdbx_seq_one_letter_code
_entity_poly.pdbx_strand_id
1 'polypeptide(L)'
;MNDAIGSAVLAVVYTVPLLVVLFVPYVAWSYRARGQFGVRAAMATAAGVLWVVALWAYTVLPVPSGDPCRNPVRPQLRPFAFLGDLTAAPGPGLLRDPALLQVALNVALFVPLGVGVALLVRRRRVAVGALVGLGVSLSVELVQLTGTLGVFDCAYRLFDVDDLIANTAGAALGALAGPLARRVVGSRRRAPVSGRPVTATRRFVAGAVDVFVLLLVSLVLLLGGGAVRAALAGGTVEQGTTDVGASVWLDVVPGALLLLVLPVLTRGRTVGRWATSVRPVTPEHRRPGPLRTLAHSLGGLGGLWLLWTVRERVEGPVGVALGLVGLVWVVLSLVLIVRGDHRGLSGRLTGMAMVDSRDLALLEHDRGSGRRRPLLTVRAVSLLAFAAYVGLLAALRGLNELGGTEGIALLAPVLGTLVASQVVAAGYLVGNGLVMLRKEGRSLGNLLSLLAGLGAAALVVVGAGVVLTAGEVLRTVVLVVSVLVSYAATVFIALVLVGRGYGRTPTTGDVDVVVVLGSRVVRGRVPPLLRARLETAERVREETVARGGDPWLVCSGAQGRDEEMSEGRAMVDWLAGHGTPADRLVAEEQARTTSENLRLSLALAQERGAGRSPVVVTNGYHVFRAALLAEDLDLDVRVAAGPTAPYFLPSALLREHVAVLRRTRWLQVVLAVALATATLVASLG
;
A
#
# COMPACT_ATOMS: atom_id res chain seq x y z
N MET A 1 34.97 5.19 -24.50
CA MET A 1 34.32 6.34 -23.82
C MET A 1 34.82 6.29 -22.39
N ASN A 2 35.57 7.28 -21.88
CA ASN A 2 36.27 7.16 -20.59
C ASN A 2 35.35 6.60 -19.49
N ASP A 3 35.77 5.50 -18.86
CA ASP A 3 34.95 4.67 -17.97
C ASP A 3 34.32 5.45 -16.80
N ALA A 4 34.95 6.56 -16.39
CA ALA A 4 34.43 7.47 -15.37
C ALA A 4 33.18 8.26 -15.82
N ILE A 5 33.13 8.71 -17.08
CA ILE A 5 31.97 9.47 -17.61
C ILE A 5 30.77 8.53 -17.78
N GLY A 6 30.99 7.31 -18.27
CA GLY A 6 29.94 6.29 -18.40
C GLY A 6 29.34 5.90 -17.04
N SER A 7 30.17 5.73 -16.02
CA SER A 7 29.73 5.42 -14.65
C SER A 7 28.93 6.57 -14.02
N ALA A 8 29.36 7.82 -14.24
CA ALA A 8 28.63 9.01 -13.78
C ALA A 8 27.27 9.16 -14.47
N VAL A 9 27.20 8.90 -15.79
CA VAL A 9 25.93 8.91 -16.55
C VAL A 9 25.00 7.82 -16.03
N LEU A 10 25.47 6.59 -15.81
CA LEU A 10 24.67 5.51 -15.24
C LEU A 10 24.14 5.85 -13.85
N ALA A 11 24.99 6.41 -12.97
CA ALA A 11 24.57 6.85 -11.65
C ALA A 11 23.43 7.89 -11.72
N VAL A 12 23.51 8.86 -12.63
CA VAL A 12 22.43 9.83 -12.87
C VAL A 12 21.18 9.16 -13.41
N VAL A 13 21.32 8.25 -14.38
CA VAL A 13 20.21 7.49 -14.98
C VAL A 13 19.46 6.65 -13.93
N TYR A 14 20.14 6.07 -12.95
CA TYR A 14 19.49 5.33 -11.85
C TYR A 14 18.96 6.23 -10.74
N THR A 15 19.64 7.36 -10.46
CA THR A 15 19.24 8.27 -9.36
C THR A 15 17.93 8.97 -9.66
N VAL A 16 17.71 9.43 -10.90
CA VAL A 16 16.52 10.22 -11.26
C VAL A 16 15.23 9.40 -11.06
N PRO A 17 15.07 8.18 -11.60
CA PRO A 17 13.91 7.32 -11.33
C PRO A 17 13.73 7.00 -9.85
N LEU A 18 14.81 6.78 -9.11
CA LEU A 18 14.73 6.47 -7.69
C LEU A 18 14.22 7.67 -6.87
N LEU A 19 14.74 8.88 -7.13
CA LEU A 19 14.24 10.11 -6.53
C LEU A 19 12.76 10.35 -6.87
N VAL A 20 12.40 10.05 -8.12
CA VAL A 20 11.03 10.11 -8.62
C VAL A 20 10.12 9.18 -7.79
N VAL A 21 10.46 7.90 -7.66
CA VAL A 21 9.66 6.93 -6.90
C VAL A 21 9.59 7.29 -5.40
N LEU A 22 10.67 7.80 -4.83
CA LEU A 22 10.76 8.15 -3.41
C LEU A 22 10.12 9.50 -3.05
N PHE A 23 9.81 10.35 -4.03
CA PHE A 23 9.25 11.69 -3.79
C PHE A 23 7.93 11.65 -3.03
N VAL A 24 6.97 10.83 -3.48
CA VAL A 24 5.64 10.73 -2.87
C VAL A 24 5.69 10.15 -1.44
N PRO A 25 6.40 9.01 -1.20
CA PRO A 25 6.63 8.52 0.17
C PRO A 25 7.30 9.55 1.07
N TYR A 26 8.29 10.30 0.56
CA TYR A 26 8.97 11.34 1.33
C TYR A 26 8.03 12.48 1.73
N VAL A 27 7.22 12.99 0.81
CA VAL A 27 6.22 14.03 1.11
C VAL A 27 5.24 13.52 2.17
N ALA A 28 4.73 12.30 2.01
CA ALA A 28 3.82 11.67 2.96
C ALA A 28 4.43 11.55 4.35
N TRP A 29 5.65 11.03 4.43
CA TRP A 29 6.40 10.93 5.69
C TRP A 29 6.68 12.31 6.30
N SER A 30 7.05 13.31 5.48
CA SER A 30 7.33 14.69 5.93
C SER A 30 6.13 15.30 6.64
N TYR A 31 4.93 15.21 6.06
CA TYR A 31 3.73 15.76 6.68
C TYR A 31 3.27 14.96 7.90
N ARG A 32 3.40 13.63 7.90
CA ARG A 32 3.05 12.80 9.06
C ARG A 32 4.01 13.01 10.24
N ALA A 33 5.31 13.06 9.97
CA ALA A 33 6.32 13.17 11.01
C ALA A 33 6.53 14.62 11.48
N ARG A 34 6.48 15.62 10.58
CA ARG A 34 6.81 17.03 10.88
C ARG A 34 5.66 18.01 10.75
N GLY A 35 4.54 17.62 10.13
CA GLY A 35 3.41 18.52 9.86
C GLY A 35 3.66 19.58 8.79
N GLN A 36 4.80 19.54 8.09
CA GLN A 36 5.17 20.51 7.04
C GLN A 36 6.15 19.88 6.04
N PHE A 37 6.21 20.45 4.84
CA PHE A 37 7.26 20.16 3.86
C PHE A 37 8.40 21.17 4.02
N GLY A 38 9.61 20.70 4.33
CA GLY A 38 10.80 21.55 4.45
C GLY A 38 11.74 21.34 3.27
N VAL A 39 12.00 22.39 2.49
CA VAL A 39 12.86 22.33 1.29
C VAL A 39 14.27 21.87 1.65
N ARG A 40 14.86 22.41 2.73
CA ARG A 40 16.21 22.01 3.20
C ARG A 40 16.30 20.52 3.55
N ALA A 41 15.28 20.01 4.24
CA ALA A 41 15.20 18.59 4.56
C ALA A 41 14.98 17.72 3.30
N ALA A 42 14.23 18.22 2.31
CA ALA A 42 14.03 17.54 1.04
C ALA A 42 15.33 17.44 0.25
N MET A 43 16.08 18.55 0.14
CA MET A 43 17.40 18.59 -0.49
C MET A 43 18.38 17.65 0.21
N ALA A 44 18.42 17.66 1.55
CA ALA A 44 19.29 16.75 2.30
C ALA A 44 18.92 15.27 2.09
N THR A 45 17.63 14.95 1.98
CA THR A 45 17.17 13.59 1.68
C THR A 45 17.54 13.18 0.25
N ALA A 46 17.34 14.07 -0.73
CA ALA A 46 17.71 13.83 -2.12
C ALA A 46 19.24 13.65 -2.27
N ALA A 47 20.04 14.47 -1.60
CA ALA A 47 21.49 14.32 -1.56
C ALA A 47 21.91 12.98 -0.92
N GLY A 48 21.21 12.51 0.11
CA GLY A 48 21.44 11.18 0.69
C GLY A 48 21.15 10.03 -0.27
N VAL A 49 20.06 10.13 -1.06
CA VAL A 49 19.74 9.13 -2.09
C VAL A 49 20.79 9.14 -3.20
N LEU A 50 21.16 10.33 -3.69
CA LEU A 50 22.23 10.47 -4.69
C LEU A 50 23.55 9.87 -4.17
N TRP A 51 23.89 10.10 -2.90
CA TRP A 51 25.06 9.52 -2.27
C TRP A 51 25.03 7.98 -2.23
N VAL A 52 23.89 7.36 -1.89
CA VAL A 52 23.75 5.89 -1.91
C VAL A 52 23.94 5.34 -3.32
N VAL A 53 23.37 5.98 -4.33
CA VAL A 53 23.53 5.55 -5.73
C VAL A 53 24.97 5.74 -6.21
N ALA A 54 25.61 6.84 -5.82
CA ALA A 54 27.02 7.08 -6.13
C ALA A 54 27.94 6.04 -5.46
N LEU A 55 27.68 5.67 -4.21
CA LEU A 55 28.43 4.62 -3.51
C LEU A 55 28.24 3.27 -4.20
N TRP A 56 27.00 2.92 -4.56
CA TRP A 56 26.72 1.70 -5.33
C TRP A 56 27.45 1.70 -6.69
N ALA A 57 27.40 2.81 -7.42
CA ALA A 57 28.09 2.95 -8.70
C ALA A 57 29.61 2.82 -8.53
N TYR A 58 30.19 3.40 -7.47
CA TYR A 58 31.61 3.23 -7.13
C TYR A 58 31.96 1.76 -6.85
N THR A 59 31.10 1.04 -6.14
CA THR A 59 31.34 -0.37 -5.80
C THR A 59 31.29 -1.28 -7.03
N VAL A 60 30.40 -1.01 -7.99
CA VAL A 60 30.09 -1.94 -9.10
C VAL A 60 30.67 -1.51 -10.46
N LEU A 61 30.85 -0.20 -10.71
CA LEU A 61 31.21 0.36 -12.02
C LEU A 61 32.61 0.98 -12.05
N PRO A 62 33.32 0.94 -13.19
CA PRO A 62 32.96 0.25 -14.44
C PRO A 62 33.03 -1.27 -14.35
N VAL A 63 32.19 -1.92 -15.16
CA VAL A 63 32.26 -3.36 -15.43
C VAL A 63 33.32 -3.59 -16.52
N PRO A 64 34.23 -4.56 -16.36
CA PRO A 64 35.28 -4.85 -17.34
C PRO A 64 34.67 -5.25 -18.71
N SER A 65 35.27 -4.77 -19.80
CA SER A 65 34.82 -5.03 -21.19
C SER A 65 35.38 -6.31 -21.81
N GLY A 66 36.20 -7.06 -21.07
CA GLY A 66 36.79 -8.35 -21.45
C GLY A 66 36.98 -9.25 -20.22
N ASP A 67 37.68 -10.39 -20.36
CA ASP A 67 37.90 -11.33 -19.26
C ASP A 67 38.73 -10.68 -18.13
N PRO A 68 38.12 -10.38 -16.97
CA PRO A 68 38.81 -9.74 -15.87
C PRO A 68 39.83 -10.66 -15.17
N CYS A 69 39.73 -11.98 -15.37
CA CYS A 69 40.56 -12.95 -14.69
C CYS A 69 41.89 -13.22 -15.39
N ARG A 70 42.16 -12.52 -16.49
CA ARG A 70 43.46 -12.55 -17.16
C ARG A 70 44.58 -11.98 -16.30
N ASN A 71 44.29 -10.98 -15.46
CA ASN A 71 45.22 -10.37 -14.51
C ASN A 71 44.52 -10.16 -13.15
N PRO A 72 44.38 -11.21 -12.32
CA PRO A 72 43.67 -11.11 -11.06
C PRO A 72 44.40 -10.19 -10.08
N VAL A 73 43.65 -9.34 -9.38
CA VAL A 73 44.19 -8.40 -8.41
C VAL A 73 44.27 -9.07 -7.04
N ARG A 74 45.41 -8.92 -6.36
CA ARG A 74 45.59 -9.42 -4.99
C ARG A 74 45.21 -8.35 -3.97
N PRO A 75 44.62 -8.72 -2.82
CA PRO A 75 44.26 -7.76 -1.78
C PRO A 75 45.49 -7.05 -1.21
N GLN A 76 45.40 -5.74 -0.99
CA GLN A 76 46.34 -4.97 -0.20
C GLN A 76 45.91 -4.97 1.28
N LEU A 77 46.76 -5.54 2.13
CA LEU A 77 46.53 -5.69 3.57
C LEU A 77 47.43 -4.82 4.45
N ARG A 78 48.40 -4.10 3.88
CA ARG A 78 49.35 -3.24 4.60
C ARG A 78 48.73 -1.86 4.83
N PRO A 79 48.54 -1.42 6.09
CA PRO A 79 48.09 -0.07 6.38
C PRO A 79 49.11 0.98 5.93
N PHE A 80 48.60 2.11 5.45
CA PHE A 80 49.32 3.27 4.92
C PHE A 80 50.25 2.95 3.76
N ALA A 81 49.89 1.96 2.93
CA ALA A 81 50.64 1.58 1.75
C ALA A 81 50.72 2.72 0.72
N PHE A 82 49.68 3.53 0.62
CA PHE A 82 49.62 4.67 -0.32
C PHE A 82 50.79 5.66 -0.16
N LEU A 83 51.43 5.73 1.02
CA LEU A 83 52.59 6.59 1.25
C LEU A 83 53.79 6.18 0.39
N GLY A 84 53.91 4.89 0.09
CA GLY A 84 54.94 4.37 -0.82
C GLY A 84 54.62 4.59 -2.31
N ASP A 85 53.34 4.86 -2.63
CA ASP A 85 52.86 5.07 -4.00
C ASP A 85 52.88 6.56 -4.42
N LEU A 86 53.27 7.46 -3.51
CA LEU A 86 53.44 8.88 -3.80
C LEU A 86 54.56 9.09 -4.81
N THR A 87 54.25 9.83 -5.88
CA THR A 87 55.18 10.14 -6.97
C THR A 87 55.65 11.59 -6.94
N ALA A 88 54.83 12.47 -6.35
CA ALA A 88 55.15 13.88 -6.20
C ALA A 88 56.01 14.16 -4.96
N ALA A 89 57.03 15.00 -5.12
CA ALA A 89 57.78 15.54 -4.00
C ALA A 89 56.91 16.49 -3.13
N PRO A 90 57.27 16.71 -1.85
CA PRO A 90 56.57 17.64 -0.97
C PRO A 90 56.46 19.04 -1.59
N GLY A 91 55.23 19.51 -1.83
CA GLY A 91 54.96 20.80 -2.47
C GLY A 91 53.54 20.87 -3.07
N PRO A 92 53.22 21.91 -3.86
CA PRO A 92 51.89 22.08 -4.45
C PRO A 92 51.48 20.92 -5.38
N GLY A 93 52.46 20.23 -5.97
CA GLY A 93 52.23 19.05 -6.80
C GLY A 93 51.70 17.84 -6.04
N LEU A 94 52.01 17.73 -4.74
CA LEU A 94 51.53 16.64 -3.88
C LEU A 94 50.01 16.64 -3.74
N LEU A 95 49.37 17.82 -3.74
CA LEU A 95 47.90 17.94 -3.69
C LEU A 95 47.20 17.43 -4.96
N ARG A 96 47.97 17.18 -6.02
CA ARG A 96 47.49 16.59 -7.28
C ARG A 96 47.98 15.16 -7.48
N ASP A 97 48.71 14.61 -6.51
CA ASP A 97 49.20 13.24 -6.58
C ASP A 97 47.99 12.27 -6.52
N PRO A 98 47.90 11.30 -7.45
CA PRO A 98 46.78 10.37 -7.50
C PRO A 98 46.59 9.56 -6.22
N ALA A 99 47.67 9.12 -5.56
CA ALA A 99 47.59 8.31 -4.35
C ALA A 99 47.04 9.14 -3.17
N LEU A 100 47.45 10.41 -3.05
CA LEU A 100 46.89 11.31 -2.05
C LEU A 100 45.42 11.65 -2.36
N LEU A 101 45.09 11.92 -3.63
CA LEU A 101 43.73 12.22 -4.06
C LEU A 101 42.79 11.05 -3.82
N GLN A 102 43.23 9.80 -4.02
CA GLN A 102 42.43 8.60 -3.71
C GLN A 102 41.99 8.59 -2.25
N VAL A 103 42.94 8.71 -1.31
CA VAL A 103 42.65 8.74 0.12
C VAL A 103 41.73 9.91 0.47
N ALA A 104 42.01 11.11 -0.05
CA ALA A 104 41.20 12.30 0.23
C ALA A 104 39.76 12.17 -0.31
N LEU A 105 39.58 11.61 -1.50
CA LEU A 105 38.27 11.38 -2.10
C LEU A 105 37.49 10.28 -1.39
N ASN A 106 38.15 9.23 -0.89
CA ASN A 106 37.53 8.17 -0.08
C ASN A 106 37.03 8.72 1.26
N VAL A 107 37.85 9.54 1.94
CA VAL A 107 37.40 10.31 3.11
C VAL A 107 36.17 11.16 2.76
N ALA A 108 36.23 11.95 1.68
CA ALA A 108 35.13 12.82 1.28
C ALA A 108 33.84 12.04 0.93
N LEU A 109 33.98 10.89 0.26
CA LEU A 109 32.87 10.01 -0.13
C LEU A 109 32.12 9.49 1.10
N PHE A 110 32.78 9.25 2.24
CA PHE A 110 32.14 8.75 3.45
C PHE A 110 31.68 9.82 4.45
N VAL A 111 32.02 11.10 4.25
CA VAL A 111 31.51 12.20 5.08
C VAL A 111 29.97 12.25 5.13
N PRO A 112 29.22 12.12 4.02
CA PRO A 112 27.75 12.11 4.04
C PRO A 112 27.16 10.99 4.90
N LEU A 113 27.76 9.80 4.94
CA LEU A 113 27.34 8.69 5.80
C LEU A 113 27.42 9.10 7.27
N GLY A 114 28.55 9.68 7.67
CA GLY A 114 28.77 10.21 9.01
C GLY A 114 27.76 11.27 9.41
N VAL A 115 27.48 12.21 8.50
CA VAL A 115 26.44 13.24 8.69
C VAL A 115 25.08 12.59 8.90
N GLY A 116 24.72 11.60 8.07
CA GLY A 116 23.47 10.83 8.19
C GLY A 116 23.34 10.14 9.55
N VAL A 117 24.39 9.45 10.00
CA VAL A 117 24.45 8.84 11.34
C VAL A 117 24.23 9.89 12.43
N ALA A 118 24.87 11.05 12.34
CA ALA A 118 24.69 12.10 13.32
C ALA A 118 23.30 12.77 13.29
N LEU A 119 22.54 12.68 12.20
CA LEU A 119 21.13 13.11 12.19
C LEU A 119 20.23 12.13 12.95
N LEU A 120 20.62 10.87 13.06
CA LEU A 120 19.86 9.81 13.74
C LEU A 120 20.31 9.61 15.20
N VAL A 121 21.60 9.69 15.46
CA VAL A 121 22.24 9.38 16.73
C VAL A 121 22.82 10.64 17.36
N ARG A 122 22.41 10.95 18.59
CA ARG A 122 22.89 12.14 19.32
C ARG A 122 24.12 11.86 20.18
N ARG A 123 24.07 10.80 20.99
CA ARG A 123 25.16 10.40 21.90
C ARG A 123 26.10 9.44 21.18
N ARG A 124 27.41 9.52 21.46
CA ARG A 124 28.45 8.66 20.85
C ARG A 124 28.47 8.66 19.31
N ARG A 125 27.96 9.73 18.69
CA ARG A 125 27.77 9.81 17.23
C ARG A 125 29.04 9.56 16.41
N VAL A 126 30.21 10.00 16.89
CA VAL A 126 31.48 9.80 16.20
C VAL A 126 31.89 8.33 16.23
N ALA A 127 31.81 7.68 17.40
CA ALA A 127 32.09 6.26 17.52
C ALA A 127 31.11 5.39 16.70
N VAL A 128 29.81 5.72 16.75
CA VAL A 128 28.81 5.02 15.92
C VAL A 128 29.02 5.30 14.44
N GLY A 129 29.38 6.54 14.06
CA GLY A 129 29.71 6.91 12.69
C GLY A 129 30.93 6.15 12.16
N ALA A 130 31.98 6.03 12.97
CA ALA A 130 33.16 5.24 12.63
C ALA A 130 32.84 3.75 12.47
N LEU A 131 32.08 3.15 13.40
CA LEU A 131 31.69 1.74 13.31
C LEU A 131 30.82 1.45 12.09
N VAL A 132 29.85 2.33 11.80
CA VAL A 132 28.99 2.20 10.61
C VAL A 132 29.83 2.42 9.34
N GLY A 133 30.73 3.41 9.33
CA GLY A 133 31.65 3.66 8.23
C GLY A 133 32.54 2.46 7.94
N LEU A 134 33.16 1.88 8.97
CA LEU A 134 33.96 0.67 8.87
C LEU A 134 33.14 -0.50 8.32
N GLY A 135 31.93 -0.72 8.85
CA GLY A 135 31.06 -1.81 8.39
C GLY A 135 30.63 -1.66 6.93
N VAL A 136 30.27 -0.44 6.50
CA VAL A 136 29.91 -0.15 5.10
C VAL A 136 31.13 -0.28 4.20
N SER A 137 32.29 0.28 4.59
CA SER A 137 33.52 0.16 3.82
C SER A 137 33.95 -1.30 3.68
N LEU A 138 33.93 -2.08 4.77
CA LEU A 138 34.24 -3.50 4.72
C LEU A 138 33.28 -4.26 3.81
N SER A 139 31.99 -3.90 3.80
CA SER A 139 31.04 -4.51 2.87
C SER A 139 31.38 -4.20 1.42
N VAL A 140 31.79 -2.97 1.10
CA VAL A 140 32.25 -2.57 -0.24
C VAL A 140 33.47 -3.37 -0.65
N GLU A 141 34.50 -3.43 0.21
CA GLU A 141 35.73 -4.16 -0.05
C GLU A 141 35.49 -5.68 -0.21
N LEU A 142 34.62 -6.27 0.62
CA LEU A 142 34.25 -7.69 0.52
C LEU A 142 33.47 -8.00 -0.76
N VAL A 143 32.58 -7.10 -1.18
CA VAL A 143 31.91 -7.22 -2.48
C VAL A 143 32.97 -7.25 -3.58
N GLN A 144 33.95 -6.34 -3.58
CA GLN A 144 35.00 -6.31 -4.60
C GLN A 144 35.93 -7.53 -4.56
N LEU A 145 36.34 -7.96 -3.37
CA LEU A 145 37.20 -9.13 -3.16
C LEU A 145 36.57 -10.42 -3.68
N THR A 146 35.25 -10.55 -3.54
CA THR A 146 34.49 -11.71 -4.04
C THR A 146 34.21 -11.63 -5.54
N GLY A 147 34.88 -10.74 -6.27
CA GLY A 147 34.63 -10.52 -7.70
C GLY A 147 33.30 -9.80 -7.96
N THR A 148 32.75 -9.07 -6.98
CA THR A 148 31.36 -8.57 -6.96
C THR A 148 30.34 -9.69 -6.80
N LEU A 149 30.42 -10.40 -5.67
CA LEU A 149 29.49 -11.45 -5.23
C LEU A 149 29.42 -12.67 -6.16
N GLY A 150 30.55 -13.09 -6.73
CA GLY A 150 30.65 -14.28 -7.57
C GLY A 150 30.10 -14.11 -8.99
N VAL A 151 29.83 -12.88 -9.42
CA VAL A 151 29.55 -12.58 -10.83
C VAL A 151 30.78 -12.85 -11.71
N PHE A 152 31.97 -12.64 -11.15
CA PHE A 152 33.25 -12.98 -11.75
C PHE A 152 34.00 -13.98 -10.87
N ASP A 153 34.73 -14.92 -11.49
CA ASP A 153 35.46 -15.99 -10.80
C ASP A 153 36.69 -15.51 -10.02
N CYS A 154 37.04 -14.23 -10.14
CA CYS A 154 38.20 -13.62 -9.51
C CYS A 154 37.93 -12.19 -9.06
N ALA A 155 38.78 -11.68 -8.16
CA ALA A 155 38.84 -10.27 -7.82
C ALA A 155 39.46 -9.46 -8.97
N TYR A 156 38.65 -8.61 -9.60
CA TYR A 156 39.08 -7.68 -10.64
C TYR A 156 39.26 -6.24 -10.13
N ARG A 157 38.91 -6.02 -8.86
CA ARG A 157 39.13 -4.78 -8.11
C ARG A 157 39.97 -5.07 -6.88
N LEU A 158 40.75 -4.07 -6.48
CA LEU A 158 41.62 -4.16 -5.33
C LEU A 158 40.80 -4.05 -4.05
N PHE A 159 40.90 -5.05 -3.17
CA PHE A 159 40.57 -4.89 -1.77
C PHE A 159 41.69 -4.09 -1.10
N ASP A 160 41.38 -2.96 -0.48
CA ASP A 160 42.39 -2.07 0.11
C ASP A 160 42.10 -1.71 1.58
N VAL A 161 43.05 -2.03 2.46
CA VAL A 161 42.99 -1.63 3.88
C VAL A 161 43.08 -0.11 4.06
N ASP A 162 43.74 0.62 3.16
CA ASP A 162 43.81 2.08 3.22
C ASP A 162 42.43 2.71 2.95
N ASP A 163 41.63 2.09 2.09
CA ASP A 163 40.26 2.51 1.84
C ASP A 163 39.37 2.29 3.07
N LEU A 164 39.54 1.17 3.79
CA LEU A 164 38.86 0.95 5.08
C LEU A 164 39.17 2.07 6.08
N ILE A 165 40.43 2.48 6.17
CA ILE A 165 40.88 3.54 7.08
C ILE A 165 40.31 4.89 6.65
N ALA A 166 40.47 5.25 5.37
CA ALA A 166 40.03 6.51 4.79
C ALA A 166 38.50 6.69 4.91
N ASN A 167 37.73 5.68 4.52
CA ASN A 167 36.26 5.70 4.58
C ASN A 167 35.75 5.77 6.02
N THR A 168 36.39 5.04 6.94
CA THR A 168 36.06 5.11 8.38
C THR A 168 36.34 6.49 8.95
N ALA A 169 37.47 7.11 8.59
CA ALA A 169 37.81 8.47 8.99
C ALA A 169 36.81 9.49 8.42
N GLY A 170 36.42 9.36 7.15
CA GLY A 170 35.38 10.15 6.51
C GLY A 170 34.05 10.11 7.27
N ALA A 171 33.58 8.92 7.62
CA ALA A 171 32.36 8.74 8.39
C ALA A 171 32.47 9.33 9.82
N ALA A 172 33.63 9.23 10.46
CA ALA A 172 33.87 9.87 11.75
C ALA A 172 33.82 11.41 11.66
N LEU A 173 34.47 12.00 10.66
CA LEU A 173 34.48 13.44 10.40
C LEU A 173 33.08 13.97 10.06
N GLY A 174 32.33 13.25 9.23
CA GLY A 174 30.93 13.58 8.96
C GLY A 174 30.07 13.56 10.22
N ALA A 175 30.28 12.57 11.08
CA ALA A 175 29.55 12.47 12.34
C ALA A 175 29.94 13.58 13.34
N LEU A 176 31.18 14.06 13.28
CA LEU A 176 31.66 15.23 14.02
C LEU A 176 30.92 16.50 13.58
N ALA A 177 30.72 16.70 12.27
CA ALA A 177 29.99 17.81 11.67
C ALA A 177 28.47 17.80 11.94
N GLY A 178 27.93 16.75 12.54
CA GLY A 178 26.51 16.54 12.85
C GLY A 178 25.74 17.72 13.49
N PRO A 179 26.28 18.49 14.45
CA PRO A 179 25.59 19.66 15.01
C PRO A 179 25.27 20.73 13.97
N LEU A 180 26.20 20.99 13.05
CA LEU A 180 26.02 21.95 11.96
C LEU A 180 24.94 21.42 10.98
N ALA A 181 25.04 20.14 10.60
CA ALA A 181 24.06 19.50 9.73
C ALA A 181 22.63 19.57 10.31
N ARG A 182 22.46 19.40 11.63
CA ARG A 182 21.14 19.53 12.29
C ARG A 182 20.58 20.95 12.24
N ARG A 183 21.43 21.99 12.26
CA ARG A 183 20.99 23.38 12.09
C ARG A 183 20.51 23.64 10.66
N VAL A 184 21.20 23.08 9.67
CA VAL A 184 20.88 23.24 8.24
C VAL A 184 19.60 22.49 7.86
N VAL A 185 19.49 21.21 8.27
CA VAL A 185 18.34 20.33 7.92
C VAL A 185 17.10 20.65 8.75
N GLY A 186 17.27 21.18 9.96
CA GLY A 186 16.21 21.52 10.91
C GLY A 186 15.88 20.37 11.87
N SER A 187 15.55 20.72 13.12
CA SER A 187 15.23 19.74 14.17
C SER A 187 13.92 19.00 13.90
N ARG A 188 13.89 17.68 14.11
CA ARG A 188 12.64 16.90 14.20
C ARG A 188 11.76 17.48 15.32
N ARG A 189 10.65 18.14 14.98
CA ARG A 189 9.54 18.40 15.93
C ARG A 189 8.67 17.14 16.00
N ARG A 190 8.15 16.81 17.18
CA ARG A 190 7.17 15.71 17.35
C ARG A 190 5.96 15.95 16.43
N ALA A 191 5.35 14.86 15.98
CA ALA A 191 4.14 14.92 15.16
C ALA A 191 3.06 15.75 15.88
N PRO A 192 2.50 16.80 15.24
CA PRO A 192 1.43 17.58 15.83
C PRO A 192 0.19 16.70 16.11
N VAL A 193 -0.33 16.76 17.34
CA VAL A 193 -1.55 16.05 17.76
C VAL A 193 -2.77 16.64 17.06
N SER A 194 -2.84 17.98 16.97
CA SER A 194 -3.80 18.70 16.14
C SER A 194 -3.28 18.91 14.72
N GLY A 195 -4.20 19.08 13.78
CA GLY A 195 -3.89 19.48 12.42
C GLY A 195 -3.33 20.90 12.37
N ARG A 196 -2.62 21.18 11.27
CA ARG A 196 -2.11 22.52 11.00
C ARG A 196 -2.94 23.19 9.90
N PRO A 197 -3.13 24.52 9.94
CA PRO A 197 -3.81 25.25 8.89
C PRO A 197 -3.27 24.90 7.50
N VAL A 198 -4.18 24.71 6.54
CA VAL A 198 -3.79 24.39 5.17
C VAL A 198 -3.38 25.67 4.45
N THR A 199 -2.07 25.87 4.35
CA THR A 199 -1.46 26.97 3.59
C THR A 199 -1.55 26.76 2.07
N ALA A 200 -1.42 27.84 1.29
CA ALA A 200 -1.30 27.79 -0.16
C ALA A 200 -0.14 26.88 -0.65
N THR A 201 1.02 26.93 0.00
CA THR A 201 2.18 26.10 -0.32
C THR A 201 1.91 24.60 -0.10
N ARG A 202 1.21 24.24 0.99
CA ARG A 202 0.77 22.86 1.24
C ARG A 202 -0.17 22.33 0.15
N ARG A 203 -1.08 23.17 -0.36
CA ARG A 203 -1.95 22.83 -1.50
C ARG A 203 -1.17 22.67 -2.80
N PHE A 204 -0.20 23.57 -3.04
CA PHE A 204 0.70 23.47 -4.19
C PHE A 204 1.47 22.15 -4.17
N VAL A 205 2.06 21.77 -3.02
CA VAL A 205 2.74 20.47 -2.87
C VAL A 205 1.78 19.31 -3.12
N ALA A 206 0.52 19.39 -2.66
CA ALA A 206 -0.48 18.37 -2.96
C ALA A 206 -0.74 18.25 -4.47
N GLY A 207 -0.93 19.38 -5.17
CA GLY A 207 -1.11 19.39 -6.62
C GLY A 207 0.11 18.90 -7.38
N ALA A 208 1.31 19.28 -6.95
CA ALA A 208 2.57 18.81 -7.53
C ALA A 208 2.71 17.29 -7.42
N VAL A 209 2.34 16.71 -6.28
CA VAL A 209 2.29 15.24 -6.11
C VAL A 209 1.26 14.60 -7.04
N ASP A 210 0.08 15.21 -7.21
CA ASP A 210 -0.95 14.68 -8.11
C ASP A 210 -0.48 14.65 -9.58
N VAL A 211 0.09 15.76 -10.07
CA VAL A 211 0.67 15.85 -11.42
C VAL A 211 1.81 14.87 -11.58
N PHE A 212 2.68 14.80 -10.58
CA PHE A 212 3.83 13.90 -10.59
C PHE A 212 3.43 12.42 -10.67
N VAL A 213 2.44 11.99 -9.87
CA VAL A 213 1.91 10.63 -9.91
C VAL A 213 1.27 10.33 -11.26
N LEU A 214 0.52 11.29 -11.82
CA LEU A 214 -0.05 11.13 -13.16
C LEU A 214 1.04 10.91 -14.21
N LEU A 215 2.07 11.77 -14.24
CA LEU A 215 3.19 11.65 -15.18
C LEU A 215 3.93 10.33 -15.03
N LEU A 216 4.18 9.89 -13.79
CA LEU A 216 4.85 8.62 -13.52
C LEU A 216 4.02 7.42 -14.00
N VAL A 217 2.71 7.41 -13.72
CA VAL A 217 1.83 6.34 -14.16
C VAL A 217 1.73 6.30 -15.68
N SER A 218 1.53 7.46 -16.33
CA SER A 218 1.55 7.57 -17.80
C SER A 218 2.87 7.07 -18.38
N LEU A 219 4.01 7.47 -17.82
CA LEU A 219 5.33 7.03 -18.27
C LEU A 219 5.53 5.52 -18.12
N VAL A 220 5.14 4.95 -16.98
CA VAL A 220 5.25 3.49 -16.74
C VAL A 220 4.35 2.72 -17.70
N LEU A 221 3.15 3.21 -17.97
CA LEU A 221 2.22 2.60 -18.93
C LEU A 221 2.75 2.70 -20.36
N LEU A 222 3.32 3.85 -20.74
CA LEU A 222 3.94 4.08 -22.03
C LEU A 222 5.16 3.17 -22.25
N LEU A 223 6.10 3.17 -21.31
CA LEU A 223 7.32 2.36 -21.38
C LEU A 223 7.00 0.86 -21.26
N GLY A 224 6.09 0.48 -20.37
CA GLY A 224 5.64 -0.90 -20.23
C GLY A 224 4.96 -1.41 -21.49
N GLY A 225 4.03 -0.62 -22.06
CA GLY A 225 3.40 -0.96 -23.34
C GLY A 225 4.38 -0.95 -24.51
N GLY A 226 5.37 -0.06 -24.52
CA GLY A 226 6.43 -0.02 -25.52
C GLY A 226 7.40 -1.21 -25.41
N ALA A 227 7.86 -1.55 -24.21
CA ALA A 227 8.76 -2.67 -23.96
C ALA A 227 8.09 -4.02 -24.24
N VAL A 228 6.81 -4.15 -23.87
CA VAL A 228 5.97 -5.28 -24.29
C VAL A 228 5.99 -5.37 -25.81
N ARG A 229 5.61 -4.31 -26.54
CA ARG A 229 5.62 -4.32 -28.01
C ARG A 229 7.00 -4.61 -28.62
N ALA A 230 8.08 -4.11 -28.03
CA ALA A 230 9.44 -4.30 -28.52
C ALA A 230 9.97 -5.72 -28.32
N ALA A 231 9.77 -6.29 -27.13
CA ALA A 231 10.03 -7.70 -26.85
C ALA A 231 9.20 -8.62 -27.74
N LEU A 232 8.07 -8.08 -28.18
CA LEU A 232 7.09 -8.61 -29.10
C LEU A 232 7.49 -8.82 -30.57
N ALA A 233 8.15 -7.78 -31.09
CA ALA A 233 8.45 -7.60 -32.50
C ALA A 233 9.89 -8.04 -32.85
N GLY A 234 10.49 -8.93 -32.07
CA GLY A 234 11.87 -9.36 -32.28
C GLY A 234 12.93 -8.26 -32.08
N GLY A 235 12.64 -7.21 -31.30
CA GLY A 235 13.62 -6.21 -30.88
C GLY A 235 13.68 -4.90 -31.69
N THR A 236 12.90 -4.74 -32.76
CA THR A 236 12.80 -3.47 -33.50
C THR A 236 11.36 -2.98 -33.58
N VAL A 237 10.97 -2.06 -32.68
CA VAL A 237 9.80 -1.22 -32.90
C VAL A 237 10.24 -0.09 -33.82
N GLU A 238 9.73 -0.02 -35.05
CA GLU A 238 9.87 1.19 -35.86
C GLU A 238 9.36 2.39 -35.06
N GLN A 239 10.16 3.45 -34.95
CA GLN A 239 9.89 4.65 -34.13
C GLN A 239 8.64 5.46 -34.56
N GLY A 240 7.75 4.93 -35.40
CA GLY A 240 6.57 5.61 -35.94
C GLY A 240 5.21 4.92 -35.72
N THR A 241 5.14 3.68 -35.24
CA THR A 241 3.88 2.92 -35.10
C THR A 241 3.39 2.85 -33.64
N THR A 242 3.41 3.97 -32.92
CA THR A 242 2.42 4.10 -31.84
C THR A 242 1.08 4.32 -32.50
N ASP A 243 0.24 3.29 -32.54
CA ASP A 243 -1.19 3.45 -32.81
C ASP A 243 -1.67 4.60 -31.92
N VAL A 244 -2.05 5.71 -32.57
CA VAL A 244 -2.44 6.94 -31.89
C VAL A 244 -3.58 6.62 -30.93
N GLY A 245 -4.46 5.66 -31.27
CA GLY A 245 -5.52 5.16 -30.40
C GLY A 245 -5.00 4.54 -29.09
N ALA A 246 -3.99 3.68 -29.14
CA ALA A 246 -3.41 3.04 -27.95
C ALA A 246 -2.69 4.04 -27.04
N SER A 247 -1.95 4.99 -27.61
CA SER A 247 -1.28 6.07 -26.83
C SER A 247 -2.29 6.97 -26.11
N VAL A 248 -3.45 7.21 -26.72
CA VAL A 248 -4.54 8.01 -26.13
C VAL A 248 -5.11 7.35 -24.88
N TRP A 249 -5.34 6.04 -24.87
CA TRP A 249 -5.87 5.35 -23.69
C TRP A 249 -4.88 5.35 -22.52
N LEU A 250 -3.58 5.29 -22.80
CA LEU A 250 -2.51 5.30 -21.78
C LEU A 250 -2.41 6.63 -21.04
N ASP A 251 -2.90 7.74 -21.61
CA ASP A 251 -2.94 9.05 -20.94
C ASP A 251 -4.33 9.44 -20.41
N VAL A 252 -5.40 9.10 -21.15
CA VAL A 252 -6.77 9.48 -20.79
C VAL A 252 -7.24 8.72 -19.54
N VAL A 253 -6.99 7.41 -19.48
CA VAL A 253 -7.51 6.56 -18.39
C VAL A 253 -6.87 6.90 -17.05
N PRO A 254 -5.53 7.00 -16.91
CA PRO A 254 -4.91 7.33 -15.63
C PRO A 254 -5.35 8.69 -15.10
N GLY A 255 -5.45 9.71 -15.96
CA GLY A 255 -5.88 11.04 -15.54
C GLY A 255 -7.33 11.08 -15.08
N ALA A 256 -8.25 10.41 -15.79
CA ALA A 256 -9.64 10.28 -15.37
C ALA A 256 -9.75 9.53 -14.03
N LEU A 257 -9.03 8.41 -13.89
CA LEU A 257 -9.04 7.61 -12.67
C LEU A 257 -8.46 8.38 -11.47
N LEU A 258 -7.30 9.02 -11.63
CA LEU A 258 -6.57 9.67 -10.54
C LEU A 258 -7.16 11.02 -10.14
N LEU A 259 -7.66 11.82 -11.10
CA LEU A 259 -8.09 13.20 -10.85
C LEU A 259 -9.61 13.37 -10.76
N LEU A 260 -10.41 12.48 -11.33
CA LEU A 260 -11.88 12.57 -11.32
C LEU A 260 -12.53 11.46 -10.50
N VAL A 261 -12.20 10.19 -10.75
CA VAL A 261 -12.84 9.04 -10.09
C VAL A 261 -12.36 8.85 -8.65
N LEU A 262 -11.04 8.81 -8.44
CA LEU A 262 -10.44 8.57 -7.13
C LEU A 262 -10.89 9.61 -6.08
N PRO A 263 -10.96 10.92 -6.38
CA PRO A 263 -11.48 11.90 -5.42
C PRO A 263 -12.94 11.65 -5.08
N VAL A 264 -13.81 11.32 -6.04
CA VAL A 264 -15.23 11.02 -5.78
C VAL A 264 -15.36 9.84 -4.82
N LEU A 265 -14.60 8.76 -5.04
CA LEU A 265 -14.60 7.57 -4.20
C LEU A 265 -14.10 7.85 -2.77
N THR A 266 -13.13 8.74 -2.63
CA THR A 266 -12.48 9.05 -1.36
C THR A 266 -13.05 10.29 -0.65
N ARG A 267 -14.13 10.86 -1.19
CA ARG A 267 -14.77 12.12 -0.75
C ARG A 267 -13.78 13.28 -0.73
N GLY A 268 -13.13 13.50 -1.85
CA GLY A 268 -12.28 14.64 -2.16
C GLY A 268 -10.77 14.45 -1.94
N ARG A 269 -10.28 13.23 -1.70
CA ARG A 269 -8.84 12.97 -1.57
C ARG A 269 -8.24 12.47 -2.89
N THR A 270 -7.32 13.26 -3.42
CA THR A 270 -6.36 12.82 -4.43
C THR A 270 -5.14 12.18 -3.73
N VAL A 271 -4.20 11.61 -4.50
CA VAL A 271 -2.97 11.02 -3.95
C VAL A 271 -2.13 12.07 -3.22
N GLY A 272 -1.98 13.25 -3.80
CA GLY A 272 -1.29 14.39 -3.24
C GLY A 272 -1.97 14.96 -2.00
N ARG A 273 -3.30 14.99 -1.95
CA ARG A 273 -4.04 15.36 -0.73
C ARG A 273 -3.87 14.32 0.37
N TRP A 274 -3.79 13.04 0.02
CA TRP A 274 -3.46 11.99 0.99
C TRP A 274 -2.03 12.14 1.52
N ALA A 275 -1.05 12.36 0.64
CA ALA A 275 0.35 12.56 1.00
C ALA A 275 0.53 13.80 1.90
N THR A 276 -0.17 14.89 1.60
CA THR A 276 -0.10 16.13 2.38
C THR A 276 -1.06 16.16 3.56
N SER A 277 -1.84 15.11 3.82
CA SER A 277 -2.88 15.05 4.88
C SER A 277 -3.91 16.19 4.80
N VAL A 278 -4.26 16.62 3.58
CA VAL A 278 -5.27 17.65 3.30
C VAL A 278 -6.59 17.00 2.90
N ARG A 279 -7.71 17.66 3.23
CA ARG A 279 -9.04 17.25 2.77
C ARG A 279 -9.94 18.45 2.49
N PRO A 280 -10.73 18.43 1.40
CA PRO A 280 -11.80 19.40 1.22
C PRO A 280 -12.97 19.11 2.17
N VAL A 281 -13.60 20.17 2.67
CA VAL A 281 -14.82 20.12 3.48
C VAL A 281 -15.83 21.14 2.98
N THR A 282 -17.11 20.87 3.20
CA THR A 282 -18.21 21.82 2.96
C THR A 282 -18.12 22.99 3.95
N PRO A 283 -18.87 24.10 3.71
CA PRO A 283 -18.97 25.21 4.68
C PRO A 283 -19.33 24.76 6.11
N GLU A 284 -20.14 23.71 6.22
CA GLU A 284 -20.54 23.07 7.49
C GLU A 284 -19.43 22.19 8.11
N HIS A 285 -18.21 22.20 7.57
CA HIS A 285 -17.09 21.37 7.99
C HIS A 285 -17.37 19.86 7.89
N ARG A 286 -18.17 19.46 6.89
CA ARG A 286 -18.51 18.05 6.60
C ARG A 286 -17.76 17.54 5.37
N ARG A 287 -17.64 16.21 5.25
CA ARG A 287 -17.09 15.57 4.05
C ARG A 287 -18.03 15.81 2.86
N PRO A 288 -17.53 16.21 1.68
CA PRO A 288 -18.37 16.49 0.53
C PRO A 288 -19.02 15.21 -0.06
N GLY A 289 -20.21 15.38 -0.62
CA GLY A 289 -20.88 14.36 -1.44
C GLY A 289 -20.21 14.18 -2.82
N PRO A 290 -20.62 13.16 -3.59
CA PRO A 290 -19.97 12.80 -4.85
C PRO A 290 -20.05 13.92 -5.91
N LEU A 291 -21.23 14.53 -6.11
CA LEU A 291 -21.41 15.62 -7.08
C LEU A 291 -20.55 16.84 -6.76
N ARG A 292 -20.56 17.29 -5.50
CA ARG A 292 -19.74 18.43 -5.05
C ARG A 292 -18.24 18.14 -5.12
N THR A 293 -17.86 16.87 -4.91
CA THR A 293 -16.48 16.42 -5.09
C THR A 293 -16.06 16.46 -6.56
N LEU A 294 -16.91 15.97 -7.47
CA LEU A 294 -16.65 16.02 -8.91
C LEU A 294 -16.52 17.46 -9.39
N ALA A 295 -17.45 18.35 -9.02
CA ALA A 295 -17.39 19.77 -9.33
C ALA A 295 -16.08 20.42 -8.84
N HIS A 296 -15.59 20.00 -7.67
CA HIS A 296 -14.33 20.51 -7.13
C HIS A 296 -13.09 19.96 -7.82
N SER A 297 -13.11 18.70 -8.25
CA SER A 297 -12.06 18.12 -9.08
C SER A 297 -11.99 18.79 -10.45
N LEU A 298 -13.16 19.03 -11.08
CA LEU A 298 -13.28 19.77 -12.33
C LEU A 298 -12.84 21.22 -12.17
N GLY A 299 -13.17 21.91 -11.07
CA GLY A 299 -12.68 23.26 -10.78
C GLY A 299 -11.19 23.34 -10.41
N GLY A 300 -10.46 22.21 -10.42
CA GLY A 300 -9.04 22.11 -10.07
C GLY A 300 -8.22 21.41 -11.16
N LEU A 301 -7.26 20.58 -10.74
CA LEU A 301 -6.36 19.86 -11.66
C LEU A 301 -7.09 18.90 -12.61
N GLY A 302 -8.24 18.34 -12.20
CA GLY A 302 -9.00 17.41 -13.04
C GLY A 302 -9.60 18.09 -14.27
N GLY A 303 -10.14 19.30 -14.13
CA GLY A 303 -10.63 20.06 -15.27
C GLY A 303 -9.50 20.61 -16.14
N LEU A 304 -8.39 21.02 -15.52
CA LEU A 304 -7.21 21.47 -16.28
C LEU A 304 -6.63 20.35 -17.14
N TRP A 305 -6.52 19.14 -16.59
CA TRP A 305 -6.12 17.94 -17.31
C TRP A 305 -7.11 17.56 -18.42
N LEU A 306 -8.41 17.61 -18.14
CA LEU A 306 -9.45 17.32 -19.14
C LEU A 306 -9.39 18.32 -20.30
N LEU A 307 -9.25 19.61 -19.98
CA LEU A 307 -9.11 20.67 -20.97
C LEU A 307 -7.86 20.48 -21.83
N TRP A 308 -6.72 20.15 -21.22
CA TRP A 308 -5.48 19.82 -21.95
C TRP A 308 -5.70 18.64 -22.90
N THR A 309 -6.33 17.58 -22.40
CA THR A 309 -6.65 16.37 -23.18
C THR A 309 -7.54 16.69 -24.37
N VAL A 310 -8.59 17.50 -24.20
CA VAL A 310 -9.47 17.92 -25.31
C VAL A 310 -8.72 18.84 -26.28
N ARG A 311 -7.94 19.80 -25.78
CA ARG A 311 -7.16 20.74 -26.59
C ARG A 311 -6.21 20.03 -27.56
N GLU A 312 -5.53 18.96 -27.13
CA GLU A 312 -4.63 18.17 -28.00
C GLU A 312 -5.36 17.48 -29.17
N ARG A 313 -6.69 17.44 -29.15
CA ARG A 313 -7.52 16.73 -30.15
C ARG A 313 -8.36 17.68 -31.01
N VAL A 314 -8.28 18.98 -30.76
CA VAL A 314 -9.05 19.99 -31.48
C VAL A 314 -8.08 20.92 -32.17
N GLU A 315 -8.07 20.87 -33.49
CA GLU A 315 -7.26 21.78 -34.32
C GLU A 315 -7.98 23.11 -34.59
N GLY A 316 -7.24 24.07 -35.13
CA GLY A 316 -7.78 25.36 -35.55
C GLY A 316 -8.15 26.30 -34.39
N PRO A 317 -9.02 27.31 -34.64
CA PRO A 317 -9.31 28.38 -33.70
C PRO A 317 -9.87 27.91 -32.35
N VAL A 318 -10.63 26.81 -32.36
CA VAL A 318 -11.21 26.24 -31.14
C VAL A 318 -10.12 25.66 -30.22
N GLY A 319 -9.12 24.96 -30.78
CA GLY A 319 -7.97 24.46 -30.02
C GLY A 319 -7.15 25.58 -29.38
N VAL A 320 -6.94 26.69 -30.11
CA VAL A 320 -6.26 27.89 -29.60
C VAL A 320 -7.06 28.51 -28.44
N ALA A 321 -8.39 28.64 -28.59
CA ALA A 321 -9.24 29.17 -27.54
C ALA A 321 -9.21 28.30 -26.27
N LEU A 322 -9.26 26.97 -26.40
CA LEU A 322 -9.13 26.05 -25.26
C LEU A 322 -7.76 26.19 -24.57
N GLY A 323 -6.68 26.37 -25.35
CA GLY A 323 -5.35 26.65 -24.82
C GLY A 323 -5.29 27.95 -24.00
N LEU A 324 -5.90 29.02 -24.49
CA LEU A 324 -5.98 30.31 -23.77
C LEU A 324 -6.79 30.18 -22.48
N VAL A 325 -7.92 29.47 -22.49
CA VAL A 325 -8.70 29.17 -21.28
C VAL A 325 -7.84 28.43 -20.26
N GLY A 326 -7.06 27.44 -20.69
CA GLY A 326 -6.15 26.69 -19.84
C GLY A 326 -5.06 27.57 -19.23
N LEU A 327 -4.47 28.46 -20.02
CA LEU A 327 -3.47 29.42 -19.56
C LEU A 327 -4.04 30.36 -18.49
N VAL A 328 -5.20 30.95 -18.75
CA VAL A 328 -5.89 31.82 -17.78
C VAL A 328 -6.17 31.08 -16.47
N TRP A 329 -6.60 29.81 -16.56
CA TRP A 329 -6.84 28.97 -15.40
C TRP A 329 -5.56 28.74 -14.56
N VAL A 330 -4.44 28.42 -15.20
CA VAL A 330 -3.14 28.26 -14.53
C VAL A 330 -2.72 29.57 -13.85
N VAL A 331 -2.79 30.70 -14.57
CA VAL A 331 -2.43 32.02 -14.04
C VAL A 331 -3.28 32.38 -12.83
N LEU A 332 -4.60 32.22 -12.90
CA LEU A 332 -5.50 32.46 -11.76
C LEU A 332 -5.16 31.57 -10.57
N SER A 333 -4.84 30.30 -10.82
CA SER A 333 -4.45 29.36 -9.76
C SER A 333 -3.14 29.77 -9.08
N LEU A 334 -2.14 30.23 -9.86
CA LEU A 334 -0.86 30.72 -9.36
C LEU A 334 -1.02 32.03 -8.55
N VAL A 335 -1.83 32.97 -9.05
CA VAL A 335 -2.14 34.23 -8.33
C VAL A 335 -2.75 33.94 -6.95
N LEU A 336 -3.66 32.97 -6.86
CA LEU A 336 -4.25 32.56 -5.57
C LEU A 336 -3.22 31.90 -4.65
N ILE A 337 -2.24 31.16 -5.19
CA ILE A 337 -1.16 30.59 -4.39
C ILE A 337 -0.25 31.68 -3.83
N VAL A 338 0.15 32.64 -4.67
CA VAL A 338 1.02 33.77 -4.27
C VAL A 338 0.33 34.66 -3.23
N ARG A 339 -0.98 34.88 -3.37
CA ARG A 339 -1.80 35.62 -2.38
C ARG A 339 -2.06 34.85 -1.09
N GLY A 340 -1.57 33.62 -0.94
CA GLY A 340 -1.76 32.82 0.25
C GLY A 340 -3.20 32.31 0.45
N ASP A 341 -4.01 32.25 -0.62
CA ASP A 341 -5.40 31.82 -0.51
C ASP A 341 -5.49 30.33 -0.12
N HIS A 342 -6.20 30.07 0.97
CA HIS A 342 -6.35 28.73 1.55
C HIS A 342 -7.40 27.87 0.83
N ARG A 343 -8.31 28.47 0.05
CA ARG A 343 -9.39 27.77 -0.69
C ARG A 343 -9.01 27.47 -2.15
N GLY A 344 -8.19 28.34 -2.75
CA GLY A 344 -7.84 28.41 -4.17
C GLY A 344 -9.04 28.33 -5.12
N LEU A 345 -8.77 28.17 -6.41
CA LEU A 345 -9.80 28.29 -7.46
C LEU A 345 -10.93 27.28 -7.28
N SER A 346 -10.60 25.99 -7.16
CA SER A 346 -11.59 24.92 -6.95
C SER A 346 -12.43 25.11 -5.69
N GLY A 347 -11.84 25.62 -4.60
CA GLY A 347 -12.56 25.89 -3.36
C GLY A 347 -13.48 27.10 -3.47
N ARG A 348 -13.06 28.16 -4.17
CA ARG A 348 -13.89 29.34 -4.44
C ARG A 348 -15.10 29.00 -5.33
N LEU A 349 -14.91 28.19 -6.37
CA LEU A 349 -15.99 27.74 -7.25
C LEU A 349 -17.03 26.86 -6.53
N THR A 350 -16.61 26.09 -5.52
CA THR A 350 -17.49 25.11 -4.84
C THR A 350 -17.90 25.51 -3.42
N GLY A 351 -17.43 26.66 -2.94
CA GLY A 351 -17.58 27.09 -1.54
C GLY A 351 -16.88 26.17 -0.53
N MET A 352 -15.97 25.31 -0.95
CA MET A 352 -15.31 24.34 -0.08
C MET A 352 -14.01 24.88 0.49
N ALA A 353 -13.76 24.53 1.76
CA ALA A 353 -12.52 24.84 2.47
C ALA A 353 -11.59 23.63 2.50
N MET A 354 -10.30 23.87 2.71
CA MET A 354 -9.31 22.81 2.90
C MET A 354 -8.91 22.75 4.37
N VAL A 355 -9.01 21.57 4.97
CA VAL A 355 -8.61 21.33 6.36
C VAL A 355 -7.56 20.22 6.44
N ASP A 356 -6.79 20.22 7.52
CA ASP A 356 -5.96 19.06 7.85
C ASP A 356 -6.88 17.91 8.24
N SER A 357 -6.59 16.72 7.71
CA SER A 357 -7.42 15.56 8.01
C SER A 357 -7.41 15.13 9.48
N ARG A 358 -6.43 15.57 10.27
CA ARG A 358 -6.39 15.36 11.73
C ARG A 358 -7.40 16.23 12.46
N ASP A 359 -7.59 17.48 12.04
CA ASP A 359 -8.60 18.37 12.64
C ASP A 359 -10.00 17.89 12.31
N LEU A 360 -10.22 17.42 11.08
CA LEU A 360 -11.47 16.76 10.76
C LEU A 360 -11.64 15.52 11.63
N ALA A 361 -10.65 14.64 11.76
CA ALA A 361 -10.75 13.46 12.62
C ALA A 361 -11.03 13.84 14.08
N LEU A 362 -10.49 14.93 14.61
CA LEU A 362 -10.77 15.44 15.97
C LEU A 362 -12.19 15.99 16.09
N LEU A 363 -12.63 16.86 15.17
CA LEU A 363 -14.01 17.39 15.12
C LEU A 363 -15.05 16.28 14.95
N GLU A 364 -14.67 15.25 14.22
CA GLU A 364 -15.49 14.12 13.92
C GLU A 364 -15.40 13.18 15.15
N HIS A 365 -14.27 13.04 15.85
CA HIS A 365 -14.08 12.26 17.10
C HIS A 365 -14.80 12.86 18.31
N ASP A 366 -14.78 14.19 18.50
CA ASP A 366 -15.63 14.93 19.44
C ASP A 366 -17.12 14.74 19.13
N ARG A 367 -17.43 14.37 17.87
CA ARG A 367 -18.76 13.99 17.39
C ARG A 367 -18.93 12.46 17.26
N GLY A 368 -18.04 11.64 17.84
CA GLY A 368 -18.13 10.16 17.85
C GLY A 368 -17.66 9.44 16.57
N SER A 369 -16.63 9.93 15.85
CA SER A 369 -16.24 9.39 14.52
C SER A 369 -14.96 8.54 14.47
N GLY A 370 -14.53 7.96 15.60
CA GLY A 370 -13.52 6.87 15.57
C GLY A 370 -13.92 5.70 14.66
N ARG A 371 -15.17 5.70 14.23
CA ARG A 371 -15.81 4.84 13.27
C ARG A 371 -15.01 4.53 12.02
N ARG A 372 -14.45 3.33 12.01
CA ARG A 372 -13.91 2.68 10.82
C ARG A 372 -15.02 2.42 9.82
N ARG A 373 -14.67 2.52 8.53
CA ARG A 373 -15.62 2.37 7.40
C ARG A 373 -15.27 1.14 6.57
N PRO A 374 -15.50 -0.08 7.08
CA PRO A 374 -15.21 -1.31 6.36
C PRO A 374 -15.84 -1.34 4.96
N LEU A 375 -16.99 -0.71 4.74
CA LEU A 375 -17.61 -0.65 3.41
C LEU A 375 -16.74 0.10 2.39
N LEU A 376 -16.06 1.18 2.80
CA LEU A 376 -15.14 1.90 1.92
C LEU A 376 -13.92 1.04 1.56
N THR A 377 -13.44 0.23 2.51
CA THR A 377 -12.37 -0.73 2.26
C THR A 377 -12.79 -1.78 1.24
N VAL A 378 -14.00 -2.33 1.34
CA VAL A 378 -14.53 -3.28 0.35
C VAL A 378 -14.56 -2.66 -1.04
N ARG A 379 -15.12 -1.44 -1.16
CA ARG A 379 -15.19 -0.73 -2.45
C ARG A 379 -13.81 -0.46 -3.04
N ALA A 380 -12.86 -0.02 -2.22
CA ALA A 380 -11.49 0.24 -2.66
C ALA A 380 -10.79 -1.03 -3.14
N VAL A 381 -10.89 -2.14 -2.39
CA VAL A 381 -10.31 -3.44 -2.78
C VAL A 381 -10.91 -3.93 -4.11
N SER A 382 -12.24 -3.88 -4.27
CA SER A 382 -12.89 -4.30 -5.51
C SER A 382 -12.48 -3.46 -6.71
N LEU A 383 -12.36 -2.13 -6.55
CA LEU A 383 -11.95 -1.24 -7.63
C LEU A 383 -10.47 -1.40 -8.01
N LEU A 384 -9.59 -1.61 -7.02
CA LEU A 384 -8.17 -1.90 -7.26
C LEU A 384 -7.99 -3.25 -7.97
N ALA A 385 -8.72 -4.28 -7.53
CA ALA A 385 -8.73 -5.58 -8.20
C ALA A 385 -9.24 -5.43 -9.65
N PHE A 386 -10.34 -4.73 -9.86
CA PHE A 386 -10.86 -4.46 -11.19
C PHE A 386 -9.83 -3.75 -12.09
N ALA A 387 -9.21 -2.68 -11.60
CA ALA A 387 -8.18 -1.95 -12.34
C ALA A 387 -6.97 -2.83 -12.68
N ALA A 388 -6.55 -3.71 -11.76
CA ALA A 388 -5.48 -4.66 -12.01
C ALA A 388 -5.84 -5.66 -13.12
N TYR A 389 -7.08 -6.17 -13.14
CA TYR A 389 -7.53 -7.09 -14.20
C TYR A 389 -7.70 -6.39 -15.55
N VAL A 390 -8.18 -5.16 -15.59
CA VAL A 390 -8.24 -4.37 -16.83
C VAL A 390 -6.83 -4.09 -17.35
N GLY A 391 -5.91 -3.71 -16.47
CA GLY A 391 -4.49 -3.54 -16.83
C GLY A 391 -3.85 -4.83 -17.33
N LEU A 392 -4.17 -5.97 -16.70
CA LEU A 392 -3.73 -7.29 -17.15
C LEU A 392 -4.30 -7.62 -18.54
N LEU A 393 -5.60 -7.45 -18.77
CA LEU A 393 -6.22 -7.70 -20.08
C LEU A 393 -5.62 -6.80 -21.17
N ALA A 394 -5.37 -5.53 -20.88
CA ALA A 394 -4.71 -4.61 -21.80
C ALA A 394 -3.26 -5.04 -22.09
N ALA A 395 -2.53 -5.54 -21.09
CA ALA A 395 -1.20 -6.09 -21.28
C ALA A 395 -1.23 -7.40 -22.09
N LEU A 396 -2.19 -8.30 -21.82
CA LEU A 396 -2.36 -9.56 -22.56
C LEU A 396 -2.73 -9.33 -24.03
N ARG A 397 -3.66 -8.41 -24.29
CA ARG A 397 -4.01 -7.98 -25.66
C ARG A 397 -2.80 -7.33 -26.34
N GLY A 398 -2.16 -6.42 -25.60
CA GLY A 398 -0.91 -5.80 -26.01
C GLY A 398 0.13 -6.84 -26.37
N LEU A 399 0.23 -7.98 -25.67
CA LEU A 399 1.14 -9.08 -26.00
C LEU A 399 0.67 -9.94 -27.19
N ASN A 400 -0.65 -10.11 -27.38
CA ASN A 400 -1.25 -10.88 -28.48
C ASN A 400 -1.06 -10.20 -29.85
N GLU A 401 -1.14 -8.87 -29.88
CA GLU A 401 -1.00 -8.06 -31.11
C GLU A 401 0.38 -8.14 -31.77
N LEU A 402 1.38 -8.64 -31.06
CA LEU A 402 2.72 -8.83 -31.63
C LEU A 402 2.86 -10.13 -32.43
N GLY A 403 1.93 -11.07 -32.25
CA GLY A 403 1.94 -12.34 -32.96
C GLY A 403 3.16 -13.23 -32.66
N GLY A 404 3.23 -14.37 -33.37
CA GLY A 404 4.41 -15.24 -33.37
C GLY A 404 4.65 -16.06 -32.08
N THR A 405 5.84 -16.69 -32.01
CA THR A 405 6.30 -17.53 -30.89
C THR A 405 6.69 -16.71 -29.65
N GLU A 406 7.07 -15.45 -29.82
CA GLU A 406 7.50 -14.52 -28.75
C GLU A 406 6.30 -14.10 -27.88
N GLY A 407 5.15 -13.79 -28.51
CA GLY A 407 3.84 -13.64 -27.88
C GLY A 407 3.50 -14.78 -26.93
N ILE A 408 3.58 -16.00 -27.45
CA ILE A 408 3.24 -17.22 -26.73
C ILE A 408 4.23 -17.49 -25.58
N ALA A 409 5.53 -17.25 -25.77
CA ALA A 409 6.57 -17.47 -24.77
C ALA A 409 6.46 -16.55 -23.54
N LEU A 410 5.98 -15.31 -23.72
CA LEU A 410 5.77 -14.34 -22.63
C LEU A 410 4.39 -14.50 -21.96
N LEU A 411 3.37 -14.91 -22.71
CA LEU A 411 2.03 -15.17 -22.19
C LEU A 411 1.93 -16.48 -21.39
N ALA A 412 2.64 -17.53 -21.82
CA ALA A 412 2.54 -18.87 -21.24
C ALA A 412 2.91 -18.95 -19.75
N PRO A 413 3.97 -18.30 -19.22
CA PRO A 413 4.29 -18.33 -17.80
C PRO A 413 3.26 -17.59 -16.94
N VAL A 414 2.71 -16.47 -17.44
CA VAL A 414 1.69 -15.67 -16.74
C VAL A 414 0.38 -16.45 -16.65
N LEU A 415 -0.10 -16.99 -17.77
CA LEU A 415 -1.28 -17.84 -17.83
C LEU A 415 -1.08 -19.15 -17.05
N GLY A 416 0.11 -19.75 -17.16
CA GLY A 416 0.48 -20.97 -16.43
C GLY A 416 0.48 -20.76 -14.92
N THR A 417 1.04 -19.65 -14.43
CA THR A 417 1.00 -19.28 -12.99
C THR A 417 -0.44 -19.03 -12.53
N LEU A 418 -1.25 -18.36 -13.34
CA LEU A 418 -2.66 -18.12 -13.04
C LEU A 418 -3.46 -19.43 -12.94
N VAL A 419 -3.27 -20.36 -13.88
CA VAL A 419 -3.92 -21.68 -13.86
C VAL A 419 -3.41 -22.52 -12.70
N ALA A 420 -2.09 -22.56 -12.45
CA ALA A 420 -1.49 -23.29 -11.33
C ALA A 420 -2.05 -22.81 -9.99
N SER A 421 -2.21 -21.50 -9.80
CA SER A 421 -2.82 -20.93 -8.59
C SER A 421 -4.27 -21.38 -8.38
N GLN A 422 -5.05 -21.53 -9.46
CA GLN A 422 -6.43 -22.03 -9.42
C GLN A 422 -6.49 -23.51 -9.05
N VAL A 423 -5.59 -24.33 -9.61
CA VAL A 423 -5.49 -25.76 -9.28
C VAL A 423 -5.16 -25.95 -7.79
N VAL A 424 -4.18 -25.21 -7.28
CA VAL A 424 -3.81 -25.25 -5.85
C VAL A 424 -4.98 -24.81 -4.98
N ALA A 425 -5.66 -23.72 -5.33
CA ALA A 425 -6.82 -23.23 -4.58
C ALA A 425 -7.97 -24.23 -4.60
N ALA A 426 -8.26 -24.85 -5.75
CA ALA A 426 -9.29 -25.87 -5.90
C ALA A 426 -8.98 -27.10 -5.04
N GLY A 427 -7.74 -27.62 -5.11
CA GLY A 427 -7.30 -28.77 -4.30
C GLY A 427 -7.40 -28.48 -2.79
N TYR A 428 -6.98 -27.29 -2.35
CA TYR A 428 -7.12 -26.86 -0.96
C TYR A 428 -8.58 -26.81 -0.51
N LEU A 429 -9.47 -26.23 -1.33
CA LEU A 429 -10.90 -26.08 -1.03
C LEU A 429 -11.63 -27.44 -0.99
N VAL A 430 -11.31 -28.34 -1.93
CA VAL A 430 -11.84 -29.71 -1.93
C VAL A 430 -11.37 -30.46 -0.68
N GLY A 431 -10.07 -30.44 -0.39
CA GLY A 431 -9.51 -31.06 0.82
C GLY A 431 -10.14 -30.51 2.10
N ASN A 432 -10.32 -29.18 2.19
CA ASN A 432 -11.02 -28.55 3.31
C ASN A 432 -12.48 -29.01 3.42
N GLY A 433 -13.21 -29.06 2.30
CA GLY A 433 -14.60 -29.51 2.25
C GLY A 433 -14.77 -30.94 2.73
N LEU A 434 -13.86 -31.84 2.37
CA LEU A 434 -13.85 -33.22 2.87
C LEU A 434 -13.61 -33.29 4.38
N VAL A 435 -12.70 -32.48 4.92
CA VAL A 435 -12.47 -32.38 6.37
C VAL A 435 -13.71 -31.83 7.09
N MET A 436 -14.34 -30.80 6.55
CA MET A 436 -15.58 -30.22 7.09
C MET A 436 -16.72 -31.24 7.12
N LEU A 437 -16.87 -32.05 6.06
CA LEU A 437 -17.86 -33.13 6.01
C LEU A 437 -17.64 -34.19 7.09
N ARG A 438 -16.38 -34.55 7.36
CA ARG A 438 -16.03 -35.55 8.39
C ARG A 438 -16.23 -35.03 9.81
N LYS A 439 -15.86 -33.76 10.08
CA LYS A 439 -15.86 -33.21 11.45
C LYS A 439 -17.15 -32.51 11.86
N GLU A 440 -17.81 -31.81 10.93
CA GLU A 440 -18.95 -30.92 11.21
C GLU A 440 -20.27 -31.45 10.60
N GLY A 441 -20.22 -32.54 9.83
CA GLY A 441 -21.37 -33.17 9.21
C GLY A 441 -21.92 -32.48 7.96
N ARG A 442 -22.98 -33.05 7.39
CA ARG A 442 -23.60 -32.62 6.12
C ARG A 442 -24.57 -31.46 6.36
N SER A 443 -24.13 -30.24 6.08
CA SER A 443 -24.99 -29.06 5.97
C SER A 443 -24.57 -28.22 4.77
N LEU A 444 -25.49 -27.44 4.18
CA LEU A 444 -25.18 -26.54 3.05
C LEU A 444 -24.01 -25.60 3.39
N GLY A 445 -23.95 -25.12 4.64
CA GLY A 445 -22.87 -24.27 5.12
C GLY A 445 -21.52 -24.98 5.20
N ASN A 446 -21.48 -26.29 5.44
CA ASN A 446 -20.26 -27.10 5.52
C ASN A 446 -19.81 -27.60 4.14
N LEU A 447 -20.73 -27.68 3.17
CA LEU A 447 -20.46 -28.07 1.78
C LEU A 447 -19.90 -26.93 0.93
N LEU A 448 -19.97 -25.69 1.39
CA LEU A 448 -19.61 -24.51 0.59
C LEU A 448 -18.18 -24.54 0.03
N SER A 449 -17.18 -24.92 0.84
CA SER A 449 -15.79 -25.04 0.36
C SER A 449 -15.62 -26.19 -0.62
N LEU A 450 -16.32 -27.31 -0.40
CA LEU A 450 -16.30 -28.45 -1.33
C LEU A 450 -16.88 -28.06 -2.69
N LEU A 451 -18.06 -27.45 -2.71
CA LEU A 451 -18.73 -27.03 -3.94
C LEU A 451 -17.91 -25.97 -4.70
N ALA A 452 -17.35 -25.00 -3.98
CA ALA A 452 -16.46 -23.99 -4.59
C ALA A 452 -15.20 -24.62 -5.17
N GLY A 453 -14.58 -25.57 -4.46
CA GLY A 453 -13.39 -26.30 -4.92
C GLY A 453 -13.66 -27.17 -6.14
N LEU A 454 -14.77 -27.94 -6.14
CA LEU A 454 -15.18 -28.76 -7.28
C LEU A 454 -15.53 -27.90 -8.50
N GLY A 455 -16.21 -26.76 -8.30
CA GLY A 455 -16.49 -25.82 -9.39
C GLY A 455 -15.23 -25.21 -10.01
N ALA A 456 -14.25 -24.83 -9.17
CA ALA A 456 -12.96 -24.34 -9.65
C ALA A 456 -12.16 -25.42 -10.39
N ALA A 457 -12.14 -26.66 -9.89
CA ALA A 457 -11.50 -27.79 -10.57
C ALA A 457 -12.17 -28.09 -11.92
N ALA A 458 -13.51 -28.13 -11.95
CA ALA A 458 -14.28 -28.32 -13.18
C ALA A 458 -13.98 -27.23 -14.21
N LEU A 459 -13.87 -25.97 -13.78
CA LEU A 459 -13.53 -24.85 -14.67
C LEU A 459 -12.16 -25.01 -15.31
N VAL A 460 -11.15 -25.49 -14.56
CA VAL A 460 -9.81 -25.76 -15.10
C VAL A 460 -9.85 -26.91 -16.11
N VAL A 461 -10.50 -28.02 -15.76
CA VAL A 461 -10.55 -29.23 -16.62
C VAL A 461 -11.35 -28.96 -17.90
N VAL A 462 -12.56 -28.41 -17.76
CA VAL A 462 -13.41 -28.02 -18.90
C VAL A 462 -12.74 -26.94 -19.72
N GLY A 463 -12.09 -25.97 -19.07
CA GLY A 463 -11.39 -24.90 -19.77
C GLY A 463 -10.23 -25.40 -20.62
N ALA A 464 -9.42 -26.33 -20.11
CA ALA A 464 -8.38 -26.98 -20.89
C ALA A 464 -8.96 -27.74 -22.09
N GLY A 465 -10.04 -28.50 -21.88
CA GLY A 465 -10.73 -29.21 -22.97
C GLY A 465 -11.27 -28.27 -24.04
N VAL A 466 -11.93 -27.18 -23.66
CA VAL A 466 -12.50 -26.16 -24.56
C VAL A 466 -11.42 -25.43 -25.36
N VAL A 467 -10.30 -25.05 -24.72
CA VAL A 467 -9.16 -24.43 -25.40
C VAL A 467 -8.60 -25.35 -26.48
N LEU A 468 -8.57 -26.66 -26.23
CA LEU A 468 -8.02 -27.63 -27.18
C LEU A 468 -9.01 -28.06 -28.29
N THR A 469 -10.32 -28.09 -28.01
CA THR A 469 -11.28 -28.81 -28.88
C THR A 469 -12.44 -27.95 -29.43
N ALA A 470 -12.70 -26.78 -28.86
CA ALA A 470 -13.90 -26.01 -29.17
C ALA A 470 -13.64 -24.78 -30.05
N GLY A 471 -14.70 -24.26 -30.68
CA GLY A 471 -14.66 -23.02 -31.46
C GLY A 471 -14.52 -21.75 -30.62
N GLU A 472 -14.22 -20.63 -31.28
CA GLU A 472 -13.84 -19.35 -30.67
C GLU A 472 -14.86 -18.80 -29.67
N VAL A 473 -16.16 -18.98 -29.95
CA VAL A 473 -17.24 -18.53 -29.06
C VAL A 473 -17.16 -19.24 -27.70
N LEU A 474 -17.01 -20.56 -27.68
CA LEU A 474 -16.95 -21.31 -26.42
C LEU A 474 -15.65 -21.03 -25.66
N ARG A 475 -14.52 -20.84 -26.37
CA ARG A 475 -13.25 -20.39 -25.76
C ARG A 475 -13.40 -19.02 -25.09
N THR A 476 -14.07 -18.08 -25.75
CA THR A 476 -14.33 -16.73 -25.22
C THR A 476 -15.21 -16.80 -23.97
N VAL A 477 -16.27 -17.60 -23.98
CA VAL A 477 -17.16 -17.79 -22.82
C VAL A 477 -16.38 -18.34 -21.63
N VAL A 478 -15.57 -19.39 -21.84
CA VAL A 478 -14.72 -19.97 -20.78
C VAL A 478 -13.71 -18.95 -20.24
N LEU A 479 -13.10 -18.14 -21.12
CA LEU A 479 -12.16 -17.09 -20.72
C LEU A 479 -12.85 -16.04 -19.84
N VAL A 480 -14.03 -15.56 -20.24
CA VAL A 480 -14.84 -14.61 -19.45
C VAL A 480 -15.16 -15.20 -18.07
N VAL A 481 -15.66 -16.44 -18.02
CA VAL A 481 -15.97 -17.10 -16.74
C VAL A 481 -14.73 -17.23 -15.86
N SER A 482 -13.59 -17.62 -16.44
CA SER A 482 -12.31 -17.76 -15.73
C SER A 482 -11.82 -16.44 -15.15
N VAL A 483 -11.91 -15.36 -15.93
CA VAL A 483 -11.55 -14.00 -15.48
C VAL A 483 -12.45 -13.55 -14.33
N LEU A 484 -13.77 -13.78 -14.42
CA LEU A 484 -14.71 -13.39 -13.36
C LEU A 484 -14.50 -14.17 -12.07
N VAL A 485 -14.27 -15.49 -12.15
CA VAL A 485 -13.96 -16.35 -11.00
C VAL A 485 -12.64 -15.92 -10.35
N SER A 486 -11.63 -15.65 -11.16
CA SER A 486 -10.32 -15.18 -10.69
C SER A 486 -10.42 -13.80 -10.01
N TYR A 487 -11.17 -12.86 -10.58
CA TYR A 487 -11.46 -11.57 -9.96
C TYR A 487 -12.12 -11.73 -8.59
N ALA A 488 -13.16 -12.57 -8.50
CA ALA A 488 -13.84 -12.85 -7.23
C ALA A 488 -12.89 -13.47 -6.20
N ALA A 489 -12.02 -14.40 -6.60
CA ALA A 489 -11.00 -15.00 -5.75
C ALA A 489 -9.97 -13.97 -5.24
N THR A 490 -9.54 -13.04 -6.09
CA THR A 490 -8.62 -11.95 -5.71
C THR A 490 -9.26 -11.03 -4.67
N VAL A 491 -10.51 -10.61 -4.88
CA VAL A 491 -11.26 -9.80 -3.91
C VAL A 491 -11.43 -10.56 -2.59
N PHE A 492 -11.73 -11.87 -2.65
CA PHE A 492 -11.79 -12.74 -1.47
C PHE A 492 -10.48 -12.72 -0.67
N ILE A 493 -9.35 -13.03 -1.31
CA ILE A 493 -8.03 -13.08 -0.65
C ILE A 493 -7.68 -11.72 -0.05
N ALA A 494 -7.88 -10.63 -0.79
CA ALA A 494 -7.59 -9.28 -0.31
C ALA A 494 -8.43 -8.91 0.92
N LEU A 495 -9.72 -9.26 0.94
CA LEU A 495 -10.59 -9.02 2.11
C LEU A 495 -10.23 -9.90 3.31
N VAL A 496 -9.76 -11.13 3.10
CA VAL A 496 -9.24 -11.99 4.17
C VAL A 496 -7.99 -11.36 4.81
N LEU A 497 -7.08 -10.83 4.00
CA LEU A 497 -5.87 -10.14 4.47
C LEU A 497 -6.23 -8.87 5.26
N VAL A 498 -7.14 -8.06 4.74
CA VAL A 498 -7.67 -6.87 5.42
C VAL A 498 -8.35 -7.24 6.73
N GLY A 499 -9.21 -8.26 6.75
CA GLY A 499 -9.92 -8.72 7.95
C GLY A 499 -8.96 -9.17 9.05
N ARG A 500 -7.86 -9.86 8.68
CA ARG A 500 -6.78 -10.23 9.60
C ARG A 500 -6.04 -9.02 10.18
N GLY A 501 -5.89 -7.93 9.42
CA GLY A 501 -5.37 -6.66 9.93
C GLY A 501 -6.36 -5.99 10.87
N TYR A 502 -7.65 -6.02 10.54
CA TYR A 502 -8.72 -5.38 11.31
C TYR A 502 -8.84 -5.96 12.73
N GLY A 503 -8.73 -7.29 12.88
CA GLY A 503 -8.79 -7.96 14.18
C GLY A 503 -7.55 -7.79 15.08
N ARG A 504 -6.45 -7.22 14.56
CA ARG A 504 -5.20 -7.01 15.31
C ARG A 504 -5.00 -5.59 15.82
N THR A 505 -5.91 -4.68 15.52
CA THR A 505 -5.75 -3.31 15.99
C THR A 505 -5.98 -3.22 17.49
N PRO A 506 -5.12 -2.48 18.22
CA PRO A 506 -5.22 -2.36 19.67
C PRO A 506 -6.58 -1.85 20.12
N THR A 507 -7.15 -2.46 21.16
CA THR A 507 -8.32 -1.99 21.91
C THR A 507 -7.94 -0.89 22.90
N THR A 508 -7.00 -0.02 22.54
CA THR A 508 -6.52 1.08 23.39
C THR A 508 -7.56 2.20 23.48
N GLY A 509 -7.83 2.70 24.68
CA GLY A 509 -8.80 3.76 24.98
C GLY A 509 -9.74 3.37 26.14
N ASP A 510 -10.61 4.28 26.56
CA ASP A 510 -11.68 3.96 27.51
C ASP A 510 -12.56 2.85 26.96
N VAL A 511 -12.86 1.84 27.76
CA VAL A 511 -13.81 0.77 27.45
C VAL A 511 -14.77 0.72 28.62
N ASP A 512 -16.06 0.96 28.37
CA ASP A 512 -17.10 0.93 29.38
C ASP A 512 -18.03 -0.28 29.22
N VAL A 513 -18.01 -0.93 28.06
CA VAL A 513 -18.70 -2.21 27.83
C VAL A 513 -17.95 -3.10 26.83
N VAL A 514 -17.93 -4.39 27.14
CA VAL A 514 -17.45 -5.48 26.29
C VAL A 514 -18.65 -6.37 25.95
N VAL A 515 -19.04 -6.40 24.69
CA VAL A 515 -20.16 -7.21 24.18
C VAL A 515 -19.60 -8.51 23.59
N VAL A 516 -19.93 -9.65 24.15
CA VAL A 516 -19.54 -10.97 23.63
C VAL A 516 -20.67 -11.52 22.77
N LEU A 517 -20.40 -11.69 21.47
CA LEU A 517 -21.37 -12.29 20.56
C LEU A 517 -21.44 -13.80 20.79
N GLY A 518 -22.66 -14.33 20.87
CA GLY A 518 -22.95 -15.74 20.99
C GLY A 518 -22.60 -16.56 19.75
N SER A 519 -22.47 -17.85 19.99
CA SER A 519 -22.43 -18.89 18.97
C SER A 519 -22.98 -20.17 19.59
N ARG A 520 -23.53 -21.05 18.75
CA ARG A 520 -24.15 -22.33 19.14
C ARG A 520 -23.56 -22.96 20.41
N VAL A 521 -24.38 -23.23 21.41
CA VAL A 521 -24.04 -24.00 22.62
C VAL A 521 -24.26 -25.49 22.35
N VAL A 522 -23.40 -26.35 22.91
CA VAL A 522 -23.51 -27.81 22.70
C VAL A 522 -23.75 -28.48 24.05
N ARG A 523 -24.96 -29.03 24.25
CA ARG A 523 -25.35 -29.75 25.49
C ARG A 523 -25.07 -28.96 26.77
N GLY A 524 -25.54 -27.70 26.79
CA GLY A 524 -25.35 -26.79 27.94
C GLY A 524 -23.90 -26.36 28.21
N ARG A 525 -22.94 -26.69 27.33
CA ARG A 525 -21.52 -26.34 27.50
C ARG A 525 -21.02 -25.39 26.42
N VAL A 526 -20.13 -24.50 26.83
CA VAL A 526 -19.41 -23.56 25.96
C VAL A 526 -18.44 -24.33 25.05
N PRO A 527 -18.65 -24.35 23.71
CA PRO A 527 -17.74 -25.02 22.79
C PRO A 527 -16.44 -24.22 22.58
N PRO A 528 -15.40 -24.81 21.96
CA PRO A 528 -14.10 -24.16 21.79
C PRO A 528 -14.14 -22.77 21.12
N LEU A 529 -15.01 -22.56 20.12
CA LEU A 529 -15.14 -21.26 19.45
C LEU A 529 -15.73 -20.19 20.36
N LEU A 530 -16.71 -20.55 21.20
CA LEU A 530 -17.34 -19.64 22.16
C LEU A 530 -16.39 -19.35 23.32
N ARG A 531 -15.67 -20.36 23.81
CA ARG A 531 -14.61 -20.20 24.82
C ARG A 531 -13.55 -19.20 24.38
N ALA A 532 -13.06 -19.33 23.14
CA ALA A 532 -12.09 -18.40 22.57
C ALA A 532 -12.58 -16.94 22.53
N ARG A 533 -13.90 -16.71 22.45
CA ARG A 533 -14.49 -15.36 22.57
C ARG A 533 -14.50 -14.90 24.03
N LEU A 534 -14.88 -15.76 24.97
CA LEU A 534 -14.91 -15.43 26.39
C LEU A 534 -13.52 -15.11 26.93
N GLU A 535 -12.51 -15.93 26.62
CA GLU A 535 -11.11 -15.66 26.98
C GLU A 535 -10.60 -14.33 26.38
N THR A 536 -11.06 -13.98 25.17
CA THR A 536 -10.74 -12.69 24.55
C THR A 536 -11.42 -11.53 25.27
N ALA A 537 -12.66 -11.71 25.72
CA ALA A 537 -13.42 -10.71 26.46
C ALA A 537 -12.80 -10.46 27.84
N GLU A 538 -12.37 -11.51 28.53
CA GLU A 538 -11.63 -11.42 29.79
C GLU A 538 -10.33 -10.66 29.63
N ARG A 539 -9.52 -10.99 28.61
CA ARG A 539 -8.29 -10.24 28.31
C ARG A 539 -8.56 -8.74 28.10
N VAL A 540 -9.60 -8.39 27.34
CA VAL A 540 -9.96 -6.98 27.11
C VAL A 540 -10.38 -6.30 28.42
N ARG A 541 -11.14 -6.99 29.29
CA ARG A 541 -11.50 -6.49 30.61
C ARG A 541 -10.28 -6.28 31.50
N GLU A 542 -9.41 -7.29 31.62
CA GLU A 542 -8.18 -7.23 32.43
C GLU A 542 -7.29 -6.06 32.02
N GLU A 543 -7.07 -5.88 30.71
CA GLU A 543 -6.32 -4.73 30.19
C GLU A 543 -6.99 -3.38 30.50
N THR A 544 -8.32 -3.34 30.62
CA THR A 544 -9.09 -2.14 30.96
C THR A 544 -9.03 -1.85 32.46
N VAL A 545 -9.19 -2.88 33.29
CA VAL A 545 -9.09 -2.80 34.76
C VAL A 545 -7.68 -2.38 35.18
N ALA A 546 -6.65 -2.91 34.53
CA ALA A 546 -5.26 -2.49 34.76
C ALA A 546 -5.00 -0.99 34.46
N ARG A 547 -5.90 -0.33 33.72
CA ARG A 547 -5.85 1.11 33.42
C ARG A 547 -6.80 1.93 34.29
N GLY A 548 -7.49 1.31 35.25
CA GLY A 548 -8.43 1.96 36.17
C GLY A 548 -9.88 2.04 35.68
N GLY A 549 -10.23 1.32 34.60
CA GLY A 549 -11.62 1.21 34.14
C GLY A 549 -12.35 0.00 34.77
N ASP A 550 -13.68 -0.06 34.60
CA ASP A 550 -14.51 -1.16 35.10
C ASP A 550 -15.67 -1.46 34.12
N PRO A 551 -15.40 -2.16 33.00
CA PRO A 551 -16.37 -2.31 31.93
C PRO A 551 -17.42 -3.39 32.24
N TRP A 552 -18.66 -3.15 31.79
CA TRP A 552 -19.70 -4.19 31.75
C TRP A 552 -19.36 -5.27 30.73
N LEU A 553 -19.70 -6.52 31.02
CA LEU A 553 -19.65 -7.64 30.09
C LEU A 553 -21.07 -8.06 29.71
N VAL A 554 -21.44 -7.82 28.45
CA VAL A 554 -22.76 -8.16 27.89
C VAL A 554 -22.61 -9.40 27.01
N CYS A 555 -23.16 -10.52 27.45
CA CYS A 555 -23.14 -11.79 26.74
C CYS A 555 -24.45 -11.96 25.95
N SER A 556 -24.39 -11.91 24.62
CA SER A 556 -25.59 -11.84 23.77
C SER A 556 -25.80 -13.06 22.89
N GLY A 557 -26.97 -13.66 23.00
CA GLY A 557 -27.47 -14.69 22.11
C GLY A 557 -28.69 -15.42 22.70
N ALA A 558 -29.72 -15.59 21.87
CA ALA A 558 -30.94 -16.30 22.25
C ALA A 558 -30.75 -17.82 22.34
N GLN A 559 -31.75 -18.50 22.90
CA GLN A 559 -31.81 -19.96 22.93
C GLN A 559 -32.04 -20.55 21.53
N GLY A 560 -31.12 -21.41 21.08
CA GLY A 560 -31.28 -22.23 19.89
C GLY A 560 -32.35 -23.32 20.07
N ARG A 561 -32.90 -23.82 18.96
CA ARG A 561 -33.97 -24.85 18.98
C ARG A 561 -33.54 -26.16 19.67
N ASP A 562 -32.25 -26.48 19.59
CA ASP A 562 -31.66 -27.72 20.13
C ASP A 562 -30.81 -27.44 21.38
N GLU A 563 -31.02 -26.30 22.06
CA GLU A 563 -30.23 -25.84 23.20
C GLU A 563 -31.07 -25.79 24.48
N GLU A 564 -30.50 -26.28 25.59
CA GLU A 564 -31.18 -26.32 26.91
C GLU A 564 -31.29 -24.95 27.59
N MET A 565 -30.47 -23.98 27.15
CA MET A 565 -30.42 -22.61 27.68
C MET A 565 -29.94 -21.64 26.59
N SER A 566 -30.13 -20.34 26.82
CA SER A 566 -29.65 -19.30 25.90
C SER A 566 -28.13 -19.25 25.83
N GLU A 567 -27.60 -18.92 24.65
CA GLU A 567 -26.15 -18.71 24.47
C GLU A 567 -25.64 -17.61 25.43
N GLY A 568 -26.42 -16.55 25.61
CA GLY A 568 -26.16 -15.45 26.54
C GLY A 568 -25.99 -15.94 27.99
N ARG A 569 -26.93 -16.77 28.46
CA ARG A 569 -26.88 -17.33 29.82
C ARG A 569 -25.69 -18.26 30.02
N ALA A 570 -25.44 -19.17 29.08
CA ALA A 570 -24.31 -20.09 29.14
C ALA A 570 -22.96 -19.36 29.21
N MET A 571 -22.82 -18.24 28.50
CA MET A 571 -21.63 -17.39 28.55
C MET A 571 -21.46 -16.68 29.90
N VAL A 572 -22.54 -16.15 30.50
CA VAL A 572 -22.50 -15.53 31.83
C VAL A 572 -22.12 -16.55 32.90
N ASP A 573 -22.74 -17.73 32.89
CA ASP A 573 -22.45 -18.77 33.88
C ASP A 573 -20.98 -19.24 33.78
N TRP A 574 -20.43 -19.30 32.56
CA TRP A 574 -19.02 -19.59 32.35
C TRP A 574 -18.10 -18.50 32.90
N LEU A 575 -18.34 -17.22 32.59
CA LEU A 575 -17.51 -16.09 33.07
C LEU A 575 -17.56 -15.95 34.60
N ALA A 576 -18.73 -16.12 35.19
CA ALA A 576 -18.89 -16.11 36.65
C ALA A 576 -18.08 -17.24 37.30
N GLY A 577 -18.11 -18.44 36.71
CA GLY A 577 -17.30 -19.58 37.17
C GLY A 577 -15.79 -19.40 37.02
N HIS A 578 -15.33 -18.44 36.19
CA HIS A 578 -13.91 -18.13 35.98
C HIS A 578 -13.47 -16.83 36.68
N GLY A 579 -14.26 -16.34 37.65
CA GLY A 579 -13.86 -15.25 38.55
C GLY A 579 -14.20 -13.85 38.05
N THR A 580 -15.02 -13.71 37.00
CA THR A 580 -15.57 -12.40 36.61
C THR A 580 -16.69 -11.98 37.59
N PRO A 581 -16.67 -10.75 38.15
CA PRO A 581 -17.69 -10.29 39.10
C PRO A 581 -19.11 -10.33 38.52
N ALA A 582 -20.04 -10.93 39.26
CA ALA A 582 -21.43 -11.12 38.82
C ALA A 582 -22.21 -9.81 38.65
N ASP A 583 -21.83 -8.76 39.39
CA ASP A 583 -22.38 -7.41 39.30
C ASP A 583 -21.93 -6.63 38.05
N ARG A 584 -20.98 -7.18 37.28
CA ARG A 584 -20.53 -6.65 35.98
C ARG A 584 -20.89 -7.54 34.79
N LEU A 585 -21.66 -8.60 35.01
CA LEU A 585 -22.12 -9.52 33.98
C LEU A 585 -23.60 -9.31 33.67
N VAL A 586 -23.96 -9.37 32.39
CA VAL A 586 -25.36 -9.37 31.96
C VAL A 586 -25.56 -10.26 30.74
N ALA A 587 -26.63 -11.05 30.76
CA ALA A 587 -27.07 -11.85 29.62
C ALA A 587 -28.11 -11.07 28.80
N GLU A 588 -27.92 -11.02 27.48
CA GLU A 588 -28.92 -10.61 26.51
C GLU A 588 -29.39 -11.87 25.76
N GLU A 589 -30.65 -12.25 25.95
CA GLU A 589 -31.17 -13.58 25.60
C GLU A 589 -32.21 -13.57 24.46
N GLN A 590 -32.43 -12.44 23.82
CA GLN A 590 -33.47 -12.25 22.81
C GLN A 590 -32.92 -12.26 21.38
N ALA A 591 -31.67 -11.85 21.17
CA ALA A 591 -31.12 -11.68 19.84
C ALA A 591 -30.93 -13.01 19.07
N ARG A 592 -31.45 -13.06 17.84
CA ARG A 592 -31.36 -14.23 16.93
C ARG A 592 -30.47 -13.97 15.73
N THR A 593 -30.08 -12.72 15.51
CA THR A 593 -29.22 -12.30 14.41
C THR A 593 -28.07 -11.46 14.94
N THR A 594 -26.92 -11.47 14.25
CA THR A 594 -25.77 -10.63 14.64
C THR A 594 -26.12 -9.14 14.76
N SER A 595 -27.04 -8.64 13.93
CA SER A 595 -27.51 -7.24 14.00
C SER A 595 -28.35 -6.97 15.24
N GLU A 596 -29.21 -7.91 15.63
CA GLU A 596 -29.95 -7.84 16.90
C GLU A 596 -28.99 -7.95 18.08
N ASN A 597 -27.99 -8.83 18.03
CA ASN A 597 -27.01 -8.96 19.11
C ASN A 597 -26.36 -7.60 19.38
N LEU A 598 -25.91 -6.91 18.32
CA LEU A 598 -25.31 -5.58 18.45
C LEU A 598 -26.29 -4.55 19.02
N ARG A 599 -27.53 -4.49 18.50
CA ARG A 599 -28.51 -3.47 18.90
C ARG A 599 -29.01 -3.68 20.33
N LEU A 600 -29.39 -4.90 20.67
CA LEU A 600 -29.96 -5.25 21.98
C LEU A 600 -28.90 -5.20 23.07
N SER A 601 -27.68 -5.67 22.79
CA SER A 601 -26.58 -5.58 23.77
C SER A 601 -26.23 -4.15 24.14
N LEU A 602 -26.20 -3.25 23.15
CA LEU A 602 -25.88 -1.85 23.40
C LEU A 602 -27.02 -1.11 24.09
N ALA A 603 -28.28 -1.41 23.75
CA ALA A 603 -29.42 -0.89 24.50
C ALA A 603 -29.37 -1.31 25.97
N LEU A 604 -29.07 -2.59 26.23
CA LEU A 604 -28.95 -3.14 27.57
C LEU A 604 -27.77 -2.56 28.36
N ALA A 605 -26.68 -2.21 27.67
CA ALA A 605 -25.53 -1.50 28.25
C ALA A 605 -25.89 -0.03 28.60
N GLN A 606 -26.66 0.63 27.75
CA GLN A 606 -27.11 2.01 27.96
C GLN A 606 -28.02 2.15 29.18
N GLU A 607 -28.93 1.19 29.39
CA GLU A 607 -29.75 1.12 30.61
C GLU A 607 -28.92 1.05 31.91
N ARG A 608 -27.66 0.61 31.81
CA ARG A 608 -26.71 0.47 32.92
C ARG A 608 -25.67 1.60 32.98
N GLY A 609 -25.89 2.67 32.23
CA GLY A 609 -24.99 3.83 32.18
C GLY A 609 -23.69 3.60 31.41
N ALA A 610 -23.61 2.56 30.59
CA ALA A 610 -22.46 2.22 29.74
C ALA A 610 -22.80 2.26 28.24
N GLY A 611 -21.84 2.00 27.36
CA GLY A 611 -22.06 1.96 25.90
C GLY A 611 -21.58 3.20 25.14
N ARG A 612 -20.81 4.08 25.77
CA ARG A 612 -20.11 5.20 25.13
C ARG A 612 -18.89 4.73 24.33
N SER A 613 -18.22 3.66 24.76
CA SER A 613 -17.00 3.14 24.13
C SER A 613 -17.00 1.61 24.02
N PRO A 614 -17.99 1.00 23.33
CA PRO A 614 -18.16 -0.44 23.29
C PRO A 614 -17.06 -1.18 22.52
N VAL A 615 -16.69 -2.36 23.03
CA VAL A 615 -15.87 -3.35 22.33
C VAL A 615 -16.68 -4.61 22.10
N VAL A 616 -16.85 -5.02 20.85
CA VAL A 616 -17.55 -6.25 20.47
C VAL A 616 -16.54 -7.37 20.25
N VAL A 617 -16.72 -8.50 20.90
CA VAL A 617 -15.85 -9.68 20.80
C VAL A 617 -16.52 -10.76 19.97
N THR A 618 -15.80 -11.25 18.96
CA THR A 618 -16.22 -12.36 18.10
C THR A 618 -15.02 -13.12 17.55
N ASN A 619 -15.21 -14.24 16.84
CA ASN A 619 -14.09 -14.96 16.25
C ASN A 619 -13.49 -14.22 15.03
N GLY A 620 -12.21 -14.43 14.76
CA GLY A 620 -11.44 -13.70 13.75
C GLY A 620 -12.02 -13.70 12.33
N TYR A 621 -12.70 -14.77 11.91
CA TYR A 621 -13.36 -14.80 10.59
C TYR A 621 -14.58 -13.86 10.51
N HIS A 622 -15.24 -13.57 11.64
CA HIS A 622 -16.49 -12.82 11.70
C HIS A 622 -16.30 -11.32 11.97
N VAL A 623 -15.10 -10.92 12.41
CA VAL A 623 -14.75 -9.54 12.78
C VAL A 623 -15.11 -8.52 11.69
N PHE A 624 -14.78 -8.84 10.43
CA PHE A 624 -14.99 -7.90 9.33
C PHE A 624 -16.49 -7.68 9.03
N ARG A 625 -17.32 -8.72 9.14
CA ARG A 625 -18.77 -8.61 9.00
C ARG A 625 -19.41 -7.91 10.18
N ALA A 626 -19.00 -8.23 11.42
CA ALA A 626 -19.47 -7.53 12.60
C ALA A 626 -19.22 -6.01 12.49
N ALA A 627 -18.06 -5.61 11.96
CA ALA A 627 -17.75 -4.22 11.68
C ALA A 627 -18.65 -3.59 10.60
N LEU A 628 -18.98 -4.31 9.52
CA LEU A 628 -19.92 -3.83 8.50
C LEU A 628 -21.34 -3.64 9.06
N LEU A 629 -21.81 -4.57 9.87
CA LEU A 629 -23.12 -4.47 10.52
C LEU A 629 -23.17 -3.33 11.52
N ALA A 630 -22.09 -3.11 12.27
CA ALA A 630 -21.98 -1.95 13.13
C ALA A 630 -22.02 -0.64 12.32
N GLU A 631 -21.34 -0.56 11.16
CA GLU A 631 -21.42 0.57 10.22
C GLU A 631 -22.87 0.82 9.74
N ASP A 632 -23.60 -0.25 9.41
CA ASP A 632 -24.98 -0.16 8.94
C ASP A 632 -25.97 0.33 10.02
N LEU A 633 -25.72 -0.02 11.28
CA LEU A 633 -26.58 0.33 12.42
C LEU A 633 -26.30 1.71 13.03
N ASP A 634 -25.44 2.50 12.40
CA ASP A 634 -24.94 3.76 12.94
C ASP A 634 -24.25 3.65 14.34
N LEU A 635 -23.80 2.45 14.74
CA LEU A 635 -23.02 2.19 15.97
C LEU A 635 -21.49 2.42 15.82
N ASP A 636 -20.89 3.17 16.75
CA ASP A 636 -19.42 3.30 16.87
C ASP A 636 -18.88 2.23 17.84
N VAL A 637 -18.49 1.08 17.29
CA VAL A 637 -17.97 -0.05 18.08
C VAL A 637 -16.58 -0.45 17.60
N ARG A 638 -15.72 -0.82 18.55
CA ARG A 638 -14.47 -1.52 18.25
C ARG A 638 -14.74 -3.02 18.23
N VAL A 639 -14.01 -3.78 17.41
CA VAL A 639 -14.22 -5.24 17.31
C VAL A 639 -12.91 -5.97 17.62
N ALA A 640 -12.97 -6.93 18.54
CA ALA A 640 -11.85 -7.77 18.95
C ALA A 640 -12.03 -9.22 18.44
N ALA A 641 -10.91 -9.86 18.10
CA ALA A 641 -10.86 -11.17 17.47
C ALA A 641 -10.45 -12.28 18.45
N GLY A 642 -11.33 -13.25 18.68
CA GLY A 642 -10.99 -14.54 19.27
C GLY A 642 -10.41 -15.51 18.22
N PRO A 643 -9.47 -16.40 18.58
CA PRO A 643 -8.90 -17.37 17.67
C PRO A 643 -9.96 -18.30 17.06
N THR A 644 -9.64 -18.92 15.92
CA THR A 644 -10.51 -19.87 15.22
C THR A 644 -9.68 -21.07 14.79
N ALA A 645 -10.23 -22.27 14.92
CA ALA A 645 -9.58 -23.49 14.45
C ALA A 645 -9.25 -23.38 12.93
N PRO A 646 -8.01 -23.66 12.51
CA PRO A 646 -7.59 -23.49 11.12
C PRO A 646 -8.43 -24.25 10.10
N TYR A 647 -8.91 -25.46 10.44
CA TYR A 647 -9.71 -26.30 9.54
C TYR A 647 -11.10 -25.71 9.25
N PHE A 648 -11.67 -24.95 10.18
CA PHE A 648 -12.99 -24.31 10.04
C PHE A 648 -12.93 -23.02 9.20
N LEU A 649 -11.72 -22.45 9.08
CA LEU A 649 -11.51 -21.11 8.55
C LEU A 649 -11.93 -20.93 7.09
N PRO A 650 -11.63 -21.83 6.12
CA PRO A 650 -11.94 -21.57 4.71
C PRO A 650 -13.44 -21.51 4.44
N SER A 651 -14.22 -22.47 4.96
CA SER A 651 -15.67 -22.49 4.81
C SER A 651 -16.34 -21.29 5.49
N ALA A 652 -15.88 -20.94 6.70
CA ALA A 652 -16.36 -19.75 7.40
C ALA A 652 -16.07 -18.46 6.61
N LEU A 653 -14.84 -18.27 6.14
CA LEU A 653 -14.47 -17.08 5.36
C LEU A 653 -15.25 -16.98 4.05
N LEU A 654 -15.49 -18.09 3.33
CA LEU A 654 -16.32 -18.07 2.11
C LEU A 654 -17.73 -17.58 2.40
N ARG A 655 -18.34 -18.07 3.49
CA ARG A 655 -19.68 -17.64 3.91
C ARG A 655 -19.72 -16.16 4.27
N GLU A 656 -18.71 -15.68 4.99
CA GLU A 656 -18.57 -14.26 5.33
C GLU A 656 -18.37 -13.40 4.07
N HIS A 657 -17.58 -13.89 3.11
CA HIS A 657 -17.36 -13.19 1.86
C HIS A 657 -18.66 -13.01 1.05
N VAL A 658 -19.49 -14.05 0.94
CA VAL A 658 -20.81 -13.96 0.29
C VAL A 658 -21.67 -12.89 0.95
N ALA A 659 -21.65 -12.80 2.28
CA ALA A 659 -22.38 -11.75 3.01
C ALA A 659 -21.84 -10.35 2.70
N VAL A 660 -20.52 -10.17 2.59
CA VAL A 660 -19.89 -8.90 2.20
C VAL A 660 -20.23 -8.51 0.77
N LEU A 661 -20.17 -9.45 -0.18
CA LEU A 661 -20.51 -9.21 -1.58
C LEU A 661 -21.99 -8.84 -1.73
N ARG A 662 -22.90 -9.46 -0.97
CA ARG A 662 -24.32 -9.09 -0.96
C ARG A 662 -24.52 -7.61 -0.61
N ARG A 663 -23.71 -7.04 0.30
CA ARG A 663 -23.78 -5.62 0.67
C ARG A 663 -23.29 -4.69 -0.45
N THR A 664 -22.36 -5.17 -1.28
CA THR A 664 -21.81 -4.42 -2.42
C THR A 664 -22.31 -4.93 -3.78
N ARG A 665 -23.42 -5.69 -3.81
CA ARG A 665 -23.88 -6.46 -4.97
C ARG A 665 -23.92 -5.67 -6.27
N TRP A 666 -24.43 -4.43 -6.24
CA TRP A 666 -24.53 -3.60 -7.44
C TRP A 666 -23.17 -3.16 -7.97
N LEU A 667 -22.23 -2.83 -7.07
CA LEU A 667 -20.85 -2.56 -7.47
C LEU A 667 -20.23 -3.82 -8.11
N GLN A 668 -20.40 -4.99 -7.49
CA GLN A 668 -19.82 -6.23 -8.03
C GLN A 668 -20.43 -6.59 -9.39
N VAL A 669 -21.75 -6.42 -9.57
CA VAL A 669 -22.41 -6.63 -10.85
C VAL A 669 -21.87 -5.68 -11.91
N VAL A 670 -21.76 -4.38 -11.61
CA VAL A 670 -21.21 -3.39 -12.56
C VAL A 670 -19.78 -3.73 -12.94
N LEU A 671 -18.92 -4.05 -11.97
CA LEU A 671 -17.52 -4.40 -12.23
C LEU A 671 -17.40 -5.72 -13.00
N ALA A 672 -18.23 -6.72 -12.70
CA ALA A 672 -18.26 -7.99 -13.41
C ALA A 672 -18.71 -7.81 -14.86
N VAL A 673 -19.78 -7.04 -15.12
CA VAL A 673 -20.25 -6.74 -16.47
C VAL A 673 -19.19 -5.96 -17.25
N ALA A 674 -18.59 -4.94 -16.64
CA ALA A 674 -17.52 -4.17 -17.27
C ALA A 674 -16.30 -5.04 -17.59
N LEU A 675 -15.92 -5.95 -16.68
CA LEU A 675 -14.80 -6.85 -16.87
C LEU A 675 -15.09 -7.89 -17.96
N ALA A 676 -16.28 -8.48 -17.95
CA ALA A 676 -16.72 -9.41 -19.00
C ALA A 676 -16.73 -8.75 -20.38
N THR A 677 -17.22 -7.51 -20.45
CA THR A 677 -17.21 -6.71 -21.69
C THR A 677 -15.79 -6.42 -22.15
N ALA A 678 -14.89 -6.02 -21.24
CA ALA A 678 -13.49 -5.80 -21.54
C ALA A 678 -12.79 -7.08 -22.04
N THR A 679 -13.08 -8.23 -21.43
CA THR A 679 -12.57 -9.53 -21.87
C THR A 679 -13.08 -9.91 -23.26
N LEU A 680 -14.38 -9.72 -23.53
CA LEU A 680 -14.97 -9.97 -24.84
C LEU A 680 -14.34 -9.08 -25.93
N VAL A 681 -14.17 -7.78 -25.64
CA VAL A 681 -13.52 -6.83 -26.57
C VAL A 681 -12.05 -7.19 -26.80
N ALA A 682 -11.38 -7.75 -25.79
CA ALA A 682 -10.00 -8.21 -25.90
C ALA A 682 -9.87 -9.54 -26.64
N SER A 683 -10.93 -10.34 -26.77
CA SER A 683 -10.90 -11.64 -27.45
C SER A 683 -11.41 -11.61 -28.90
N LEU A 684 -12.05 -10.52 -29.32
CA LEU A 684 -12.62 -10.34 -30.67
C LEU A 684 -11.65 -9.71 -31.69
N GLY A 685 -10.41 -9.42 -31.28
CA GLY A 685 -9.31 -8.98 -32.14
C GLY A 685 -8.04 -9.70 -31.74
#